data_AF-A0A3A6NFM3-F1
#
_entry.id   AF-A0A3A6NFM3-F1
#
_cell.length_a   1.000
_cell.length_b   1.000
_cell.length_c   1.000
_cell.angle_alpha   90.00
_cell.angle_beta   90.00
_cell.angle_gamma   90.00
#
_symmetry.space_group_name_H-M   'P 1'
#
loop_
_entity.id
_entity.type
_entity.pdbx_description
1 polymer ?
#
loop_
_entity_poly.entity_id
_entity_poly.type
_entity_poly.pdbx_seq_one_letter_code
_entity_poly.pdbx_strand_id
1 'polypeptide(L)'
;MKTLFELCKPRKSVFEETKREDVLNLSDLIEDNIECASFFEENYLTDGMKTLFDTAFNRFIKQGQTGVVKLTQAMGGGKTHNMLALGLLAANPEFRSKVMTDRGKYKSIGKVRVIAFSGRESDAQFGIWGSIAEQIGKKEAFSQYYSPLSAPGETAWINLLAGDPLLILIDELPPYLENAKAKTIGNSDLCAVTSTALANLFSALGKAQLANVCLVISDLKAVYESGSELIRGAFKNLENEVNRSALNIEPVGSGSDDVYHILKKRLFESLPGAEEINLVAIAYKDEVAKARQMGHTNISPDHLYAGIKDSYPFHPSIRDLYARFKENAGFQQTRGLIRLMRQIIAGIYAGEKSKAKSKYLVNVFDFDLNDSAMLTTVTQIKPELSNAIAHDIAANGKAIAEEIDAQYQQELVGDVSKIILVSSLANVPNALLGLTLPEIIGNLCEPGRDIAGLKRALDEFQARAWYLEHSKEGKLLFKNVKNMIAELHSLVESYDNEAVRTTTLKTFLAEKFKPIVGDCYQSLLIFPAIDEINLSADKVSLILFEPYTGAGLHPSLERFYNDAIYKNRVMFLSGGRDTMNRLYEAAKQLKAIERIIANMRDEKVPEDNQQYLLAQDTRIKKINAVLSAAQQTFSTLYYPMGDRIRSGDFNMQFKDNNYNGEEQVRSLLMEKQKFSNKPIDDTLRRKCEERLFTRPEMRWSEIEDRAATEINWTWVHPRTLDNLLADCKQKDLWREHGDYVKKGPFAKEPTSVSFTVKGENEETNKVSLRLHPRFGDKIYYEVGAAATTSSLRVEDPNNFETAELRVSFLCVDSTSEHPTGDAVEWRRDISVKHKIMEKADGKYMVLKSQAGVNIKYTTDGSDPKDSGGIYDGEFKIPSKAAFVQIVAEHGGEFYDSQSIKVEKGPVGSPAIDKAKPLVLSRLLRAADTSETYDQLTLLKKYAENVKDVHIVLHRNDDQGRDAGWIELTLSDKIATSIEQIENVIANLKDSFIASGRVNVELECRTTMFKNGQAFLDFANDQKLSLSELKQGEINQK
;
A
#
# COMPACT_ATOMS: atom_id res chain seq x y z
N MET A 1 -39.22 7.98 -54.18
CA MET A 1 -38.03 8.85 -54.16
C MET A 1 -36.97 8.19 -55.02
N LYS A 2 -36.28 8.94 -55.87
CA LYS A 2 -35.21 8.41 -56.73
C LYS A 2 -33.89 8.35 -55.99
N THR A 3 -33.06 7.38 -56.33
CA THR A 3 -31.78 7.09 -55.69
C THR A 3 -30.64 7.93 -56.26
N LEU A 4 -29.48 7.94 -55.59
CA LEU A 4 -28.27 8.60 -56.09
C LEU A 4 -27.94 8.17 -57.52
N PHE A 5 -28.03 6.86 -57.81
CA PHE A 5 -27.71 6.30 -59.12
C PHE A 5 -28.61 6.84 -60.23
N GLU A 6 -29.87 7.17 -59.92
CA GLU A 6 -30.83 7.72 -60.89
C GLU A 6 -30.70 9.23 -61.06
N LEU A 7 -30.30 9.95 -60.01
CA LEU A 7 -30.30 11.42 -59.96
C LEU A 7 -28.94 12.05 -60.31
N CYS A 8 -27.83 11.35 -60.03
CA CYS A 8 -26.49 11.90 -60.13
C CYS A 8 -25.62 11.06 -61.06
N LYS A 9 -24.84 11.73 -61.92
CA LYS A 9 -23.87 11.06 -62.80
C LYS A 9 -22.45 11.49 -62.41
N PRO A 10 -21.65 10.63 -61.78
CA PRO A 10 -20.24 10.91 -61.51
C PRO A 10 -19.46 11.12 -62.82
N ARG A 11 -18.43 11.97 -62.79
CA ARG A 11 -17.52 12.14 -63.93
C ARG A 11 -16.70 10.87 -64.17
N LYS A 12 -16.28 10.63 -65.41
CA LYS A 12 -15.39 9.50 -65.77
C LYS A 12 -14.08 9.52 -64.98
N SER A 13 -13.54 10.72 -64.73
CA SER A 13 -12.32 10.92 -63.94
C SER A 13 -12.41 10.36 -62.53
N VAL A 14 -13.62 10.22 -61.94
CA VAL A 14 -13.79 9.62 -60.61
C VAL A 14 -13.23 8.20 -60.56
N PHE A 15 -13.36 7.43 -61.65
CA PHE A 15 -12.99 6.01 -61.71
C PHE A 15 -11.56 5.76 -62.24
N GLU A 16 -10.81 6.78 -62.65
CA GLU A 16 -9.48 6.64 -63.26
C GLU A 16 -8.33 6.61 -62.22
N GLU A 17 -7.91 5.44 -61.74
CA GLU A 17 -6.84 5.31 -60.71
C GLU A 17 -5.54 6.07 -61.02
N THR A 18 -5.20 6.23 -62.31
CA THR A 18 -3.96 6.86 -62.80
C THR A 18 -3.98 8.38 -62.80
N LYS A 19 -5.16 9.03 -62.75
CA LYS A 19 -5.23 10.46 -62.44
C LYS A 19 -4.95 10.62 -60.95
N ARG A 20 -3.67 10.58 -60.57
CA ARG A 20 -3.24 11.41 -59.44
C ARG A 20 -3.78 12.80 -59.74
N GLU A 21 -4.38 13.44 -58.76
CA GLU A 21 -4.60 14.89 -58.89
C GLU A 21 -3.21 15.50 -59.06
N ASP A 22 -2.80 15.65 -60.31
CA ASP A 22 -1.49 16.16 -60.66
C ASP A 22 -1.41 17.54 -60.01
N VAL A 23 -0.39 17.69 -59.16
CA VAL A 23 -0.12 18.95 -58.51
C VAL A 23 0.36 19.88 -59.62
N LEU A 24 -0.58 20.54 -60.29
CA LEU A 24 -0.29 21.56 -61.27
C LEU A 24 0.59 22.60 -60.61
N ASN A 25 1.76 22.84 -61.19
CA ASN A 25 2.75 23.79 -60.75
C ASN A 25 2.67 25.05 -61.61
N LEU A 26 3.19 26.16 -61.12
CA LEU A 26 3.28 27.39 -61.90
C LEU A 26 4.08 27.23 -63.20
N SER A 27 5.06 26.32 -63.23
CA SER A 27 5.86 26.02 -64.43
C SER A 27 4.98 25.51 -65.59
N ASP A 28 3.94 24.72 -65.29
CA ASP A 28 2.99 24.21 -66.30
C ASP A 28 2.22 25.32 -67.01
N LEU A 29 2.02 26.47 -66.33
CA LEU A 29 1.42 27.67 -66.93
C LEU A 29 2.39 28.39 -67.87
N ILE A 30 3.67 28.44 -67.53
CA ILE A 30 4.70 29.09 -68.38
C ILE A 30 4.95 28.24 -69.64
N GLU A 31 4.94 26.91 -69.50
CA GLU A 31 5.15 25.96 -70.59
C GLU A 31 3.91 25.72 -71.47
N ASP A 32 2.76 26.33 -71.15
CA ASP A 32 1.48 26.20 -71.86
C ASP A 32 0.90 24.76 -71.86
N ASN A 33 1.16 24.00 -70.78
CA ASN A 33 0.71 22.61 -70.60
C ASN A 33 -0.73 22.49 -70.04
N ILE A 34 -1.44 23.60 -69.84
CA ILE A 34 -2.78 23.61 -69.20
C ILE A 34 -3.85 24.13 -70.16
N GLU A 35 -4.82 23.29 -70.49
CA GLU A 35 -5.97 23.68 -71.30
C GLU A 35 -6.98 24.52 -70.49
N CYS A 36 -7.13 25.80 -70.84
CA CYS A 36 -7.98 26.78 -70.14
C CYS A 36 -9.46 26.34 -70.04
N ALA A 37 -10.01 25.75 -71.10
CA ALA A 37 -11.41 25.31 -71.11
C ALA A 37 -11.68 24.18 -70.11
N SER A 38 -10.87 23.12 -70.15
CA SER A 38 -10.98 21.99 -69.22
C SER A 38 -10.74 22.44 -67.78
N PHE A 39 -9.82 23.37 -67.55
CA PHE A 39 -9.53 23.88 -66.22
C PHE A 39 -10.76 24.55 -65.57
N PHE A 40 -11.42 25.48 -66.25
CA PHE A 40 -12.60 26.17 -65.67
C PHE A 40 -13.87 25.31 -65.67
N GLU A 41 -13.95 24.24 -66.47
CA GLU A 41 -15.08 23.31 -66.42
C GLU A 41 -15.05 22.44 -65.15
N GLU A 42 -13.88 22.02 -64.69
CA GLU A 42 -13.77 21.15 -63.51
C GLU A 42 -13.63 21.92 -62.19
N ASN A 43 -13.38 23.23 -62.23
CA ASN A 43 -13.10 24.02 -61.04
C ASN A 43 -14.22 25.02 -60.72
N TYR A 44 -14.63 25.02 -59.45
CA TYR A 44 -15.61 25.96 -58.95
C TYR A 44 -14.96 27.32 -58.64
N LEU A 45 -15.62 28.41 -59.03
CA LEU A 45 -15.18 29.77 -58.75
C LEU A 45 -15.62 30.18 -57.34
N THR A 46 -14.70 30.05 -56.38
CA THR A 46 -14.88 30.49 -55.00
C THR A 46 -14.95 32.01 -54.91
N ASP A 47 -15.51 32.53 -53.82
CA ASP A 47 -15.60 33.99 -53.63
C ASP A 47 -14.23 34.65 -53.46
N GLY A 48 -13.27 33.93 -52.86
CA GLY A 48 -11.87 34.33 -52.81
C GLY A 48 -11.24 34.45 -54.21
N MET A 49 -11.49 33.48 -55.11
CA MET A 49 -11.05 33.55 -56.50
C MET A 49 -11.64 34.75 -57.24
N LYS A 50 -12.94 35.01 -57.07
CA LYS A 50 -13.59 36.18 -57.70
C LYS A 50 -12.95 37.49 -57.25
N THR A 51 -12.68 37.61 -55.95
CA THR A 51 -12.04 38.80 -55.38
C THR A 51 -10.60 38.97 -55.88
N LEU A 52 -9.85 37.88 -56.01
CA LEU A 52 -8.51 37.89 -56.62
C LEU A 52 -8.58 38.38 -58.07
N PHE A 53 -9.50 37.84 -58.87
CA PHE A 53 -9.66 38.22 -60.27
C PHE A 53 -10.03 39.69 -60.39
N ASP A 54 -11.04 40.15 -59.66
CA ASP A 54 -11.45 41.56 -59.72
C ASP A 54 -10.32 42.49 -59.27
N THR A 55 -9.55 42.13 -58.24
CA THR A 55 -8.42 42.96 -57.77
C THR A 55 -7.33 43.08 -58.84
N ALA A 56 -6.90 41.96 -59.43
CA ALA A 56 -5.86 41.96 -60.46
C ALA A 56 -6.32 42.67 -61.75
N PHE A 57 -7.55 42.42 -62.20
CA PHE A 57 -8.06 43.03 -63.42
C PHE A 57 -8.37 44.52 -63.26
N ASN A 58 -8.82 44.98 -62.09
CA ASN A 58 -8.90 46.41 -61.76
C ASN A 58 -7.51 47.06 -61.76
N ARG A 59 -6.48 46.34 -61.32
CA ARG A 59 -5.09 46.82 -61.41
C ARG A 59 -4.65 46.99 -62.86
N PHE A 60 -4.90 46.02 -63.74
CA PHE A 60 -4.49 46.11 -65.15
C PHE A 60 -5.10 47.31 -65.91
N ILE A 61 -6.30 47.75 -65.55
CA ILE A 61 -6.94 48.97 -66.08
C ILE A 61 -6.58 50.26 -65.31
N LYS A 62 -5.61 50.20 -64.39
CA LYS A 62 -5.14 51.32 -63.55
C LYS A 62 -6.21 51.90 -62.61
N GLN A 63 -7.23 51.13 -62.26
CA GLN A 63 -8.27 51.50 -61.29
C GLN A 63 -8.05 50.89 -59.90
N GLY A 64 -7.16 49.90 -59.78
CA GLY A 64 -6.81 49.24 -58.51
C GLY A 64 -5.68 49.95 -57.75
N GLN A 65 -5.90 50.25 -56.47
CA GLN A 65 -4.87 50.88 -55.62
C GLN A 65 -3.75 49.92 -55.20
N THR A 66 -4.06 48.65 -54.99
CA THR A 66 -3.11 47.66 -54.49
C THR A 66 -2.38 46.93 -55.62
N GLY A 67 -1.05 46.98 -55.62
CA GLY A 67 -0.20 46.28 -56.59
C GLY A 67 0.26 44.89 -56.14
N VAL A 68 0.10 44.55 -54.85
CA VAL A 68 0.53 43.28 -54.26
C VAL A 68 -0.67 42.56 -53.64
N VAL A 69 -0.85 41.29 -53.96
CA VAL A 69 -1.88 40.42 -53.38
C VAL A 69 -1.19 39.24 -52.71
N LYS A 70 -1.43 39.06 -51.42
CA LYS A 70 -0.92 37.92 -50.65
C LYS A 70 -2.02 36.88 -50.50
N LEU A 71 -1.78 35.67 -50.99
CA LEU A 71 -2.67 34.53 -50.77
C LEU A 71 -2.35 33.88 -49.43
N THR A 72 -3.21 34.12 -48.44
CA THR A 72 -3.07 33.58 -47.08
C THR A 72 -3.62 32.16 -46.99
N GLN A 73 -3.09 31.38 -46.05
CA GLN A 73 -3.55 30.01 -45.84
C GLN A 73 -4.66 29.97 -44.79
N ALA A 74 -5.86 29.56 -45.21
CA ALA A 74 -6.94 29.15 -44.32
C ALA A 74 -7.24 27.66 -44.54
N MET A 75 -7.68 27.35 -45.77
CA MET A 75 -8.02 26.06 -46.38
C MET A 75 -6.91 25.15 -46.95
N GLY A 76 -5.65 25.19 -46.48
CA GLY A 76 -4.52 24.33 -46.92
C GLY A 76 -4.68 23.62 -48.28
N GLY A 77 -4.64 24.42 -49.33
CA GLY A 77 -4.91 24.02 -50.70
C GLY A 77 -5.55 25.20 -51.45
N GLY A 78 -5.10 25.45 -52.67
CA GLY A 78 -5.74 26.43 -53.55
C GLY A 78 -4.93 27.68 -53.88
N LYS A 79 -3.78 27.98 -53.24
CA LYS A 79 -2.95 29.15 -53.58
C LYS A 79 -2.39 29.08 -55.01
N THR A 80 -1.60 28.05 -55.30
CA THR A 80 -1.10 27.75 -56.65
C THR A 80 -2.26 27.65 -57.64
N HIS A 81 -3.36 26.99 -57.25
CA HIS A 81 -4.55 26.88 -58.09
C HIS A 81 -5.18 28.24 -58.45
N ASN A 82 -5.26 29.17 -57.50
CA ASN A 82 -5.77 30.52 -57.70
C ASN A 82 -4.83 31.34 -58.61
N MET A 83 -3.52 31.20 -58.40
CA MET A 83 -2.51 31.81 -59.26
C MET A 83 -2.59 31.29 -60.70
N LEU A 84 -2.72 29.97 -60.88
CA LEU A 84 -2.92 29.33 -62.17
C LEU A 84 -4.21 29.83 -62.85
N ALA A 85 -5.32 29.87 -62.10
CA ALA A 85 -6.60 30.35 -62.63
C ALA A 85 -6.52 31.81 -63.09
N LEU A 86 -5.90 32.69 -62.28
CA LEU A 86 -5.68 34.08 -62.64
C LEU A 86 -4.74 34.20 -63.86
N GLY A 87 -3.66 33.43 -63.88
CA GLY A 87 -2.68 33.38 -64.97
C GLY A 87 -3.30 32.96 -66.30
N LEU A 88 -4.09 31.88 -66.31
CA LEU A 88 -4.83 31.42 -67.49
C LEU A 88 -5.80 32.50 -67.99
N LEU A 89 -6.53 33.15 -67.07
CA LEU A 89 -7.48 34.21 -67.40
C LEU A 89 -6.81 35.49 -67.93
N ALA A 90 -5.63 35.80 -67.42
CA ALA A 90 -4.80 36.93 -67.84
C ALA A 90 -4.22 36.68 -69.24
N ALA A 91 -3.72 35.47 -69.51
CA ALA A 91 -3.12 35.07 -70.78
C ALA A 91 -4.15 34.84 -71.91
N ASN A 92 -5.40 34.49 -71.59
CA ASN A 92 -6.45 34.10 -72.56
C ASN A 92 -7.70 35.01 -72.48
N PRO A 93 -7.72 36.16 -73.20
CA PRO A 93 -8.78 37.16 -73.11
C PRO A 93 -10.22 36.66 -73.40
N GLU A 94 -10.37 35.66 -74.26
CA GLU A 94 -11.64 35.10 -74.70
C GLU A 94 -12.42 34.39 -73.59
N PHE A 95 -11.73 33.87 -72.56
CA PHE A 95 -12.35 33.19 -71.42
C PHE A 95 -12.88 34.15 -70.35
N ARG A 96 -12.46 35.42 -70.37
CA ARG A 96 -12.89 36.44 -69.37
C ARG A 96 -14.40 36.61 -69.33
N SER A 97 -15.04 36.65 -70.48
CA SER A 97 -16.50 36.79 -70.58
C SER A 97 -17.29 35.56 -70.10
N LYS A 98 -16.64 34.38 -70.04
CA LYS A 98 -17.24 33.13 -69.58
C LYS A 98 -17.08 32.93 -68.07
N VAL A 99 -15.98 33.44 -67.50
CA VAL A 99 -15.56 33.20 -66.12
C VAL A 99 -15.88 34.38 -65.20
N MET A 100 -15.74 35.62 -65.68
CA MET A 100 -15.92 36.82 -64.86
C MET A 100 -17.38 37.28 -64.80
N THR A 101 -17.76 37.84 -63.65
CA THR A 101 -19.11 38.36 -63.37
C THR A 101 -19.45 39.57 -64.25
N ASP A 102 -18.49 40.49 -64.42
CA ASP A 102 -18.62 41.65 -65.30
C ASP A 102 -18.01 41.37 -66.68
N ARG A 103 -18.85 40.85 -67.58
CA ARG A 103 -18.43 40.39 -68.91
C ARG A 103 -17.92 41.50 -69.84
N GLY A 104 -18.16 42.78 -69.51
CA GLY A 104 -17.85 43.92 -70.37
C GLY A 104 -16.63 44.72 -69.95
N LYS A 105 -16.41 44.87 -68.64
CA LYS A 105 -15.45 45.83 -68.08
C LYS A 105 -13.99 45.62 -68.48
N TYR A 106 -13.56 44.37 -68.64
CA TYR A 106 -12.14 44.03 -68.83
C TYR A 106 -11.75 43.65 -70.27
N LYS A 107 -12.67 43.84 -71.24
CA LYS A 107 -12.43 43.49 -72.66
C LYS A 107 -11.30 44.31 -73.30
N SER A 108 -11.08 45.55 -72.85
CA SER A 108 -10.13 46.49 -73.44
C SER A 108 -8.65 46.25 -73.10
N ILE A 109 -8.35 45.34 -72.17
CA ILE A 109 -6.97 45.11 -71.65
C ILE A 109 -6.08 44.36 -72.64
N GLY A 110 -6.65 43.57 -73.56
CA GLY A 110 -5.86 42.66 -74.41
C GLY A 110 -5.21 41.52 -73.61
N LYS A 111 -4.21 40.83 -74.18
CA LYS A 111 -3.43 39.78 -73.50
C LYS A 111 -2.52 40.41 -72.44
N VAL A 112 -2.60 39.94 -71.20
CA VAL A 112 -1.71 40.37 -70.11
C VAL A 112 -0.48 39.48 -70.10
N ARG A 113 0.72 40.06 -69.94
CA ARG A 113 1.95 39.27 -69.80
C ARG A 113 1.94 38.60 -68.44
N VAL A 114 2.22 37.29 -68.39
CA VAL A 114 2.30 36.53 -67.13
C VAL A 114 3.72 36.03 -66.96
N ILE A 115 4.29 36.26 -65.79
CA ILE A 115 5.57 35.70 -65.37
C ILE A 115 5.36 34.97 -64.03
N ALA A 116 6.11 33.89 -63.81
CA ALA A 116 5.95 33.06 -62.63
C ALA A 116 7.32 32.63 -62.09
N PHE A 117 7.45 32.54 -60.76
CA PHE A 117 8.62 32.01 -60.09
C PHE A 117 8.19 31.05 -58.98
N SER A 118 8.71 29.83 -59.01
CA SER A 118 8.54 28.86 -57.93
C SER A 118 9.75 28.90 -57.01
N GLY A 119 9.56 29.05 -55.70
CA GLY A 119 10.66 28.97 -54.76
C GLY A 119 11.25 27.55 -54.62
N ARG A 120 10.77 26.55 -55.36
CA ARG A 120 11.46 25.27 -55.53
C ARG A 120 12.63 25.35 -56.53
N GLU A 121 12.66 26.36 -57.40
CA GLU A 121 13.75 26.64 -58.35
C GLU A 121 14.94 27.29 -57.63
N SER A 122 15.58 26.51 -56.75
CA SER A 122 16.66 26.96 -55.85
C SER A 122 18.02 27.20 -56.54
N ASP A 123 18.13 26.81 -57.80
CA ASP A 123 19.30 26.93 -58.67
C ASP A 123 19.29 28.19 -59.54
N ALA A 124 18.34 29.11 -59.35
CA ALA A 124 18.29 30.40 -60.05
C ALA A 124 19.62 31.17 -59.95
N GLN A 125 20.41 31.13 -61.03
CA GLN A 125 21.80 31.60 -61.10
C GLN A 125 21.96 33.08 -60.68
N PHE A 126 21.01 33.92 -61.11
CA PHE A 126 21.02 35.37 -60.89
C PHE A 126 20.00 35.81 -59.83
N GLY A 127 19.55 34.87 -59.00
CA GLY A 127 18.47 35.05 -58.04
C GLY A 127 17.10 35.33 -58.68
N ILE A 128 16.09 35.57 -57.84
CA ILE A 128 14.71 35.78 -58.28
C ILE A 128 14.56 36.97 -59.24
N TRP A 129 15.35 38.04 -59.06
CA TRP A 129 15.30 39.23 -59.92
C TRP A 129 15.86 38.95 -61.32
N GLY A 130 16.86 38.09 -61.43
CA GLY A 130 17.37 37.64 -62.72
C GLY A 130 16.35 36.80 -63.48
N SER A 131 15.67 35.86 -62.80
CA SER A 131 14.60 35.06 -63.41
C SER A 131 13.45 35.94 -63.92
N ILE A 132 13.01 36.91 -63.10
CA ILE A 132 11.98 37.88 -63.51
C ILE A 132 12.44 38.69 -64.73
N ALA A 133 13.67 39.19 -64.74
CA ALA A 133 14.21 39.98 -65.86
C ALA A 133 14.32 39.14 -67.15
N GLU A 134 14.69 37.87 -67.04
CA GLU A 134 14.79 36.92 -68.15
C GLU A 134 13.42 36.61 -68.76
N GLN A 135 12.40 36.30 -67.95
CA GLN A 135 11.03 36.05 -68.44
C GLN A 135 10.38 37.30 -69.08
N ILE A 136 10.79 38.50 -68.66
CA ILE A 136 10.35 39.76 -69.30
C ILE A 136 11.08 40.02 -70.63
N GLY A 137 12.22 39.37 -70.87
CA GLY A 137 13.09 39.62 -72.03
C GLY A 137 13.97 40.87 -71.87
N LYS A 138 14.28 41.28 -70.63
CA LYS A 138 15.11 42.46 -70.29
C LYS A 138 16.27 42.08 -69.36
N LYS A 139 16.90 40.92 -69.58
CA LYS A 139 17.94 40.35 -68.70
C LYS A 139 19.12 41.30 -68.48
N GLU A 140 19.50 42.04 -69.52
CA GLU A 140 20.64 42.98 -69.53
C GLU A 140 20.42 44.18 -68.61
N ALA A 141 19.17 44.56 -68.34
CA ALA A 141 18.83 45.71 -67.49
C ALA A 141 19.33 45.55 -66.05
N PHE A 142 19.51 44.30 -65.60
CA PHE A 142 20.01 43.97 -64.25
C PHE A 142 21.45 43.43 -64.25
N SER A 143 22.20 43.57 -65.35
CA SER A 143 23.59 43.09 -65.47
C SER A 143 24.52 43.53 -64.33
N GLN A 144 24.38 44.78 -63.86
CA GLN A 144 25.15 45.33 -62.74
C GLN A 144 24.87 44.66 -61.38
N TYR A 145 23.76 43.92 -61.25
CA TYR A 145 23.33 43.25 -60.02
C TYR A 145 23.69 41.76 -59.99
N TYR A 146 24.34 41.23 -61.03
CA TYR A 146 24.66 39.80 -61.15
C TYR A 146 26.03 39.42 -60.60
N SER A 147 26.99 40.35 -60.54
CA SER A 147 28.36 40.06 -60.12
C SER A 147 29.02 41.25 -59.38
N PRO A 148 29.08 41.24 -58.04
CA PRO A 148 28.45 40.27 -57.14
C PRO A 148 26.93 40.42 -57.11
N LEU A 149 26.22 39.37 -56.69
CA LEU A 149 24.77 39.43 -56.49
C LEU A 149 24.44 40.55 -55.49
N SER A 150 23.67 41.54 -55.95
CA SER A 150 23.26 42.70 -55.15
C SER A 150 21.79 43.01 -55.38
N ALA A 151 21.11 43.51 -54.35
CA ALA A 151 19.67 43.72 -54.39
C ALA A 151 19.35 44.91 -55.33
N PRO A 152 18.52 44.73 -56.39
CA PRO A 152 18.04 45.86 -57.19
C PRO A 152 17.25 46.84 -56.31
N GLY A 153 17.49 48.14 -56.55
CA GLY A 153 16.76 49.22 -55.89
C GLY A 153 15.37 49.45 -56.49
N GLU A 154 14.55 50.28 -55.83
CA GLU A 154 13.19 50.61 -56.27
C GLU A 154 13.14 51.15 -57.71
N THR A 155 14.03 52.09 -58.07
CA THR A 155 14.10 52.67 -59.42
C THR A 155 14.45 51.62 -60.48
N ALA A 156 15.30 50.65 -60.15
CA ALA A 156 15.66 49.57 -61.07
C ALA A 156 14.44 48.68 -61.38
N TRP A 157 13.63 48.36 -60.37
CA TRP A 157 12.36 47.65 -60.55
C TRP A 157 11.36 48.42 -61.40
N ILE A 158 11.22 49.73 -61.19
CA ILE A 158 10.33 50.57 -62.01
C ILE A 158 10.76 50.53 -63.48
N ASN A 159 12.06 50.68 -63.77
CA ASN A 159 12.57 50.66 -65.14
C ASN A 159 12.40 49.28 -65.82
N LEU A 160 12.53 48.19 -65.06
CA LEU A 160 12.32 46.84 -65.59
C LEU A 160 10.84 46.60 -65.92
N LEU A 161 9.94 46.92 -64.99
CA LEU A 161 8.53 46.50 -64.99
C LEU A 161 7.59 47.48 -65.71
N ALA A 162 8.01 48.71 -65.99
CA ALA A 162 7.19 49.68 -66.72
C ALA A 162 6.89 49.20 -68.16
N GLY A 163 5.64 49.43 -68.60
CA GLY A 163 5.17 49.09 -69.94
C GLY A 163 3.76 48.48 -69.96
N ASP A 164 3.63 47.36 -70.66
CA ASP A 164 2.38 46.60 -70.81
C ASP A 164 1.86 46.04 -69.48
N PRO A 165 0.55 45.72 -69.36
CA PRO A 165 0.00 45.04 -68.19
C PRO A 165 0.76 43.74 -67.89
N LEU A 166 1.19 43.58 -66.64
CA LEU A 166 2.04 42.47 -66.20
C LEU A 166 1.49 41.85 -64.92
N LEU A 167 1.36 40.53 -64.94
CA LEU A 167 1.07 39.69 -63.79
C LEU A 167 2.34 38.95 -63.38
N ILE A 168 2.77 39.13 -62.13
CA ILE A 168 3.89 38.42 -61.52
C ILE A 168 3.31 37.44 -60.51
N LEU A 169 3.64 36.15 -60.63
CA LEU A 169 3.21 35.09 -59.71
C LEU A 169 4.43 34.55 -58.99
N ILE A 170 4.43 34.58 -57.66
CA ILE A 170 5.52 34.05 -56.84
C ILE A 170 4.95 33.03 -55.86
N ASP A 171 5.27 31.76 -56.05
CA ASP A 171 4.76 30.66 -55.23
C ASP A 171 5.87 30.00 -54.40
N GLU A 172 5.51 29.54 -53.21
CA GLU A 172 6.35 28.80 -52.26
C GLU A 172 7.78 29.35 -52.11
N LEU A 173 7.93 30.62 -51.72
CA LEU A 173 9.25 31.22 -51.45
C LEU A 173 10.09 30.60 -50.31
N PRO A 174 9.52 29.99 -49.24
CA PRO A 174 10.35 29.56 -48.11
C PRO A 174 11.50 28.60 -48.44
N PRO A 175 11.31 27.54 -49.25
CA PRO A 175 12.41 26.67 -49.71
C PRO A 175 13.54 27.43 -50.42
N TYR A 176 13.21 28.43 -51.25
CA TYR A 176 14.20 29.25 -51.95
C TYR A 176 15.02 30.08 -50.95
N LEU A 177 14.34 30.73 -50.00
CA LEU A 177 15.00 31.57 -48.99
C LEU A 177 15.87 30.74 -48.04
N GLU A 178 15.46 29.51 -47.73
CA GLU A 178 16.28 28.56 -46.96
C GLU A 178 17.55 28.17 -47.72
N ASN A 179 17.46 27.81 -49.00
CA ASN A 179 18.64 27.53 -49.83
C ASN A 179 19.54 28.79 -49.98
N ALA A 180 18.93 29.96 -50.19
CA ALA A 180 19.64 31.22 -50.30
C ALA A 180 20.39 31.58 -49.00
N LYS A 181 19.93 31.13 -47.84
CA LYS A 181 20.62 31.30 -46.55
C LYS A 181 21.99 30.61 -46.54
N ALA A 182 22.12 29.49 -47.25
CA ALA A 182 23.37 28.72 -47.33
C ALA A 182 24.42 29.35 -48.27
N LYS A 183 24.03 30.31 -49.12
CA LYS A 183 24.92 30.99 -50.08
C LYS A 183 25.42 32.31 -49.49
N THR A 184 26.72 32.39 -49.19
CA THR A 184 27.36 33.61 -48.64
C THR A 184 27.58 34.67 -49.72
N ILE A 185 27.29 35.94 -49.40
CA ILE A 185 27.50 37.11 -50.27
C ILE A 185 28.21 38.19 -49.45
N GLY A 186 29.53 38.31 -49.62
CA GLY A 186 30.34 39.23 -48.82
C GLY A 186 30.24 38.92 -47.32
N ASN A 187 29.83 39.91 -46.51
CA ASN A 187 29.60 39.77 -45.06
C ASN A 187 28.15 39.35 -44.70
N SER A 188 27.34 38.98 -45.70
CA SER A 188 25.93 38.61 -45.55
C SER A 188 25.64 37.29 -46.29
N ASP A 189 24.36 36.97 -46.46
CA ASP A 189 23.86 35.81 -47.21
C ASP A 189 22.90 36.23 -48.33
N LEU A 190 22.70 35.35 -49.33
CA LEU A 190 21.79 35.61 -50.45
C LEU A 190 20.33 35.76 -49.97
N CYS A 191 19.95 35.15 -48.85
CA CYS A 191 18.62 35.33 -48.26
C CYS A 191 18.38 36.79 -47.87
N ALA A 192 19.34 37.44 -47.21
CA ALA A 192 19.26 38.86 -46.85
C ALA A 192 19.18 39.75 -48.10
N VAL A 193 20.01 39.49 -49.11
CA VAL A 193 19.99 40.22 -50.40
C VAL A 193 18.65 40.05 -51.10
N THR A 194 18.13 38.83 -51.16
CA THR A 194 16.80 38.53 -51.75
C THR A 194 15.70 39.25 -51.00
N SER A 195 15.73 39.25 -49.66
CA SER A 195 14.74 39.95 -48.85
C SER A 195 14.72 41.45 -49.12
N THR A 196 15.90 42.08 -49.26
CA THR A 196 16.01 43.49 -49.66
C THR A 196 15.48 43.72 -51.08
N ALA A 197 15.81 42.85 -52.03
CA ALA A 197 15.33 42.95 -53.41
C ALA A 197 13.79 42.88 -53.51
N LEU A 198 13.17 41.97 -52.76
CA LEU A 198 11.72 41.82 -52.68
C LEU A 198 11.04 42.99 -51.97
N ALA A 199 11.62 43.49 -50.87
CA ALA A 199 11.11 44.70 -50.21
C ALA A 199 11.11 45.91 -51.17
N ASN A 200 12.20 46.09 -51.93
CA ASN A 200 12.29 47.15 -52.96
C ASN A 200 11.27 46.94 -54.09
N LEU A 201 10.98 45.70 -54.47
CA LEU A 201 9.94 45.37 -55.45
C LEU A 201 8.54 45.74 -54.92
N PHE A 202 8.21 45.37 -53.68
CA PHE A 202 6.91 45.70 -53.08
C PHE A 202 6.70 47.22 -52.99
N SER A 203 7.73 47.98 -52.60
CA SER A 203 7.70 49.45 -52.62
C SER A 203 7.48 50.01 -54.03
N ALA A 204 8.22 49.48 -55.03
CA ALA A 204 8.10 49.93 -56.43
C ALA A 204 6.68 49.72 -56.98
N LEU A 205 6.03 48.60 -56.64
CA LEU A 205 4.65 48.30 -57.05
C LEU A 205 3.62 49.28 -56.47
N GLY A 206 3.95 50.02 -55.41
CA GLY A 206 3.12 51.11 -54.88
C GLY A 206 3.15 52.39 -55.73
N LYS A 207 4.04 52.50 -56.74
CA LYS A 207 4.20 53.72 -57.54
C LYS A 207 3.28 53.77 -58.75
N ALA A 208 2.93 55.00 -59.16
CA ALA A 208 2.01 55.25 -60.28
C ALA A 208 2.52 54.69 -61.63
N GLN A 209 3.84 54.62 -61.81
CA GLN A 209 4.47 54.05 -63.00
C GLN A 209 4.15 52.56 -63.19
N LEU A 210 3.88 51.84 -62.10
CA LEU A 210 3.55 50.41 -62.08
C LEU A 210 2.06 50.16 -61.75
N ALA A 211 1.19 51.14 -62.04
CA ALA A 211 -0.25 51.06 -61.76
C ALA A 211 -0.99 49.92 -62.49
N ASN A 212 -0.38 49.32 -63.52
CA ASN A 212 -0.88 48.17 -64.29
C ASN A 212 -0.09 46.88 -64.04
N VAL A 213 0.78 46.84 -63.02
CA VAL A 213 1.50 45.64 -62.60
C VAL A 213 0.83 45.08 -61.35
N CYS A 214 0.57 43.78 -61.35
CA CYS A 214 0.01 43.04 -60.22
C CYS A 214 0.96 41.90 -59.84
N LEU A 215 1.34 41.83 -58.57
CA LEU A 215 2.10 40.74 -57.99
C LEU A 215 1.19 39.91 -57.09
N VAL A 216 1.13 38.60 -57.32
CA VAL A 216 0.48 37.64 -56.42
C VAL A 216 1.54 36.77 -55.79
N ILE A 217 1.56 36.73 -54.46
CA ILE A 217 2.55 36.00 -53.66
C ILE A 217 1.84 35.02 -52.73
N SER A 218 2.32 33.77 -52.65
CA SER A 218 1.82 32.79 -51.69
C SER A 218 2.34 33.08 -50.28
N ASP A 219 1.61 32.71 -49.23
CA ASP A 219 2.07 32.90 -47.85
C ASP A 219 3.49 32.37 -47.59
N LEU A 220 4.21 33.07 -46.71
CA LEU A 220 5.62 32.86 -46.36
C LEU A 220 5.80 32.01 -45.10
N LYS A 221 4.70 31.61 -44.45
CA LYS A 221 4.72 30.75 -43.27
C LYS A 221 5.18 29.34 -43.66
N ALA A 222 6.40 29.00 -43.27
CA ALA A 222 6.90 27.63 -43.36
C ALA A 222 6.13 26.75 -42.36
N VAL A 223 5.56 25.65 -42.86
CA VAL A 223 4.98 24.57 -42.03
C VAL A 223 6.09 23.66 -41.47
N TYR A 224 7.36 23.98 -41.71
CA TYR A 224 8.51 23.19 -41.28
C TYR A 224 9.10 23.72 -39.96
N GLU A 225 9.07 22.87 -38.94
CA GLU A 225 9.64 23.10 -37.60
C GLU A 225 11.19 23.10 -37.58
N SER A 226 11.87 22.90 -38.72
CA SER A 226 13.33 22.70 -38.81
C SER A 226 14.18 23.97 -39.00
N GLY A 227 13.59 25.17 -39.01
CA GLY A 227 14.32 26.43 -39.23
C GLY A 227 14.95 27.03 -37.97
N SER A 228 16.25 27.37 -38.00
CA SER A 228 16.95 28.13 -36.95
C SER A 228 16.27 29.49 -36.64
N GLU A 229 16.41 29.99 -35.40
CA GLU A 229 15.83 31.29 -34.99
C GLU A 229 16.20 32.47 -35.91
N LEU A 230 17.39 32.43 -36.50
CA LEU A 230 17.90 33.44 -37.44
C LEU A 230 17.12 33.46 -38.77
N ILE A 231 16.64 32.31 -39.24
CA ILE A 231 15.81 32.19 -40.44
C ILE A 231 14.43 32.80 -40.18
N ARG A 232 13.85 32.54 -39.00
CA ARG A 232 12.57 33.14 -38.57
C ARG A 232 12.61 34.67 -38.56
N GLY A 233 13.74 35.28 -38.17
CA GLY A 233 13.92 36.74 -38.17
C GLY A 233 13.84 37.37 -39.57
N ALA A 234 14.50 36.76 -40.57
CA ALA A 234 14.47 37.25 -41.96
C ALA A 234 13.07 37.12 -42.57
N PHE A 235 12.39 35.99 -42.34
CA PHE A 235 11.00 35.79 -42.80
C PHE A 235 10.03 36.79 -42.16
N LYS A 236 10.17 37.06 -40.86
CA LYS A 236 9.32 38.00 -40.13
C LYS A 236 9.46 39.43 -40.67
N ASN A 237 10.67 39.84 -41.01
CA ASN A 237 10.91 41.17 -41.59
C ASN A 237 10.27 41.30 -42.98
N LEU A 238 10.42 40.29 -43.83
CA LEU A 238 9.80 40.27 -45.16
C LEU A 238 8.27 40.19 -45.06
N GLU A 239 7.74 39.39 -44.14
CA GLU A 239 6.30 39.27 -43.91
C GLU A 239 5.67 40.59 -43.43
N ASN A 240 6.35 41.31 -42.53
CA ASN A 240 5.91 42.64 -42.09
C ASN A 240 5.84 43.63 -43.25
N GLU A 241 6.82 43.58 -44.17
CA GLU A 241 6.84 44.47 -45.33
C GLU A 241 5.73 44.12 -46.34
N VAL A 242 5.50 42.82 -46.61
CA VAL A 242 4.38 42.37 -47.44
C VAL A 242 3.04 42.80 -46.85
N ASN A 243 2.82 42.59 -45.55
CA ASN A 243 1.54 42.92 -44.89
C ASN A 243 1.22 44.43 -44.90
N ARG A 244 2.22 45.32 -45.07
CA ARG A 244 2.00 46.77 -45.20
C ARG A 244 1.44 47.18 -46.55
N SER A 245 1.78 46.45 -47.61
CA SER A 245 1.48 46.84 -48.99
C SER A 245 0.53 45.89 -49.72
N ALA A 246 0.26 44.70 -49.16
CA ALA A 246 -0.53 43.66 -49.81
C ALA A 246 -1.99 43.60 -49.36
N LEU A 247 -2.88 43.25 -50.29
CA LEU A 247 -4.23 42.79 -49.97
C LEU A 247 -4.17 41.29 -49.63
N ASN A 248 -4.61 40.91 -48.43
CA ASN A 248 -4.71 39.51 -48.03
C ASN A 248 -6.00 38.90 -48.57
N ILE A 249 -5.89 37.82 -49.33
CA ILE A 249 -7.04 37.07 -49.84
C ILE A 249 -6.93 35.62 -49.38
N GLU A 250 -8.01 35.12 -48.78
CA GLU A 250 -8.20 33.69 -48.50
C GLU A 250 -8.81 33.01 -49.72
N PRO A 251 -8.11 32.06 -50.38
CA PRO A 251 -8.61 31.40 -51.60
C PRO A 251 -9.92 30.63 -51.45
N VAL A 252 -10.17 30.09 -50.25
CA VAL A 252 -11.39 29.37 -49.87
C VAL A 252 -11.70 29.81 -48.44
N GLY A 253 -12.91 30.33 -48.23
CA GLY A 253 -13.32 30.84 -46.92
C GLY A 253 -13.47 29.73 -45.89
N SER A 254 -13.05 29.99 -44.65
CA SER A 254 -13.15 29.02 -43.54
C SER A 254 -14.58 28.65 -43.13
N GLY A 255 -15.58 29.42 -43.58
CA GLY A 255 -17.00 29.26 -43.26
C GLY A 255 -17.94 29.31 -44.47
N SER A 256 -17.43 29.22 -45.71
CA SER A 256 -18.27 29.20 -46.91
C SER A 256 -18.64 27.77 -47.33
N ASP A 257 -19.83 27.59 -47.93
CA ASP A 257 -20.28 26.32 -48.52
C ASP A 257 -19.51 25.93 -49.80
N ASP A 258 -18.39 26.63 -50.08
CA ASP A 258 -17.51 26.41 -51.23
C ASP A 258 -17.05 24.95 -51.31
N VAL A 259 -16.83 24.28 -50.18
CA VAL A 259 -16.40 22.87 -50.15
C VAL A 259 -17.39 21.98 -50.89
N TYR A 260 -18.69 22.13 -50.63
CA TYR A 260 -19.71 21.32 -51.32
C TYR A 260 -19.80 21.69 -52.80
N HIS A 261 -19.71 22.97 -53.14
CA HIS A 261 -19.71 23.40 -54.55
C HIS A 261 -18.50 22.89 -55.33
N ILE A 262 -17.31 22.87 -54.71
CA ILE A 262 -16.09 22.29 -55.27
C ILE A 262 -16.30 20.79 -55.50
N LEU A 263 -16.75 20.04 -54.49
CA LEU A 263 -17.00 18.60 -54.62
C LEU A 263 -18.03 18.29 -55.71
N LYS A 264 -19.14 19.04 -55.76
CA LYS A 264 -20.17 18.89 -56.81
C LYS A 264 -19.57 19.07 -58.20
N LYS A 265 -18.81 20.14 -58.42
CA LYS A 265 -18.23 20.47 -59.73
C LYS A 265 -17.16 19.45 -60.16
N ARG A 266 -16.30 19.05 -59.22
CA ARG A 266 -15.18 18.12 -59.46
C ARG A 266 -15.63 16.67 -59.65
N LEU A 267 -16.63 16.21 -58.91
CA LEU A 267 -16.97 14.78 -58.84
C LEU A 267 -18.16 14.40 -59.73
N PHE A 268 -19.06 15.34 -60.05
CA PHE A 268 -20.28 15.05 -60.82
C PHE A 268 -20.31 15.80 -62.17
N GLU A 269 -20.76 15.09 -63.20
CA GLU A 269 -21.03 15.61 -64.54
C GLU A 269 -22.43 16.26 -64.58
N SER A 270 -23.43 15.59 -63.96
CA SER A 270 -24.81 16.08 -63.88
C SER A 270 -25.41 15.86 -62.50
N LEU A 271 -26.20 16.84 -62.05
CA LEU A 271 -26.97 16.85 -60.81
C LEU A 271 -28.46 17.09 -61.13
N PRO A 272 -29.39 16.67 -60.27
CA PRO A 272 -30.81 16.81 -60.53
C PRO A 272 -31.31 18.25 -60.31
N GLY A 273 -32.55 18.52 -60.73
CA GLY A 273 -33.24 19.78 -60.48
C GLY A 273 -33.64 19.97 -59.01
N ALA A 274 -33.94 21.22 -58.62
CA ALA A 274 -34.25 21.60 -57.24
C ALA A 274 -35.44 20.85 -56.63
N GLU A 275 -36.45 20.47 -57.42
CA GLU A 275 -37.62 19.72 -56.97
C GLU A 275 -37.25 18.32 -56.43
N GLU A 276 -36.39 17.59 -57.15
CA GLU A 276 -35.94 16.26 -56.73
C GLU A 276 -35.10 16.34 -55.44
N ILE A 277 -34.23 17.35 -55.35
CA ILE A 277 -33.44 17.63 -54.13
C ILE A 277 -34.38 17.93 -52.95
N ASN A 278 -35.46 18.67 -53.19
CA ASN A 278 -36.44 19.03 -52.18
C ASN A 278 -37.17 17.81 -51.62
N LEU A 279 -37.53 16.84 -52.48
CA LEU A 279 -38.15 15.58 -52.05
C LEU A 279 -37.22 14.78 -51.12
N VAL A 280 -35.94 14.69 -51.46
CA VAL A 280 -34.93 14.02 -50.60
C VAL A 280 -34.80 14.76 -49.27
N ALA A 281 -34.68 16.09 -49.30
CA ALA A 281 -34.55 16.89 -48.08
C ALA A 281 -35.75 16.74 -47.13
N ILE A 282 -36.98 16.69 -47.67
CA ILE A 282 -38.19 16.45 -46.86
C ILE A 282 -38.16 15.06 -46.23
N ALA A 283 -37.80 14.02 -46.98
CA ALA A 283 -37.77 12.66 -46.47
C ALA A 283 -36.80 12.50 -45.27
N TYR A 284 -35.60 13.09 -45.35
CA TYR A 284 -34.65 13.07 -44.22
C TYR A 284 -35.12 13.94 -43.05
N LYS A 285 -35.75 15.09 -43.32
CA LYS A 285 -36.36 15.94 -42.30
C LYS A 285 -37.37 15.16 -41.46
N ASP A 286 -38.24 14.41 -42.12
CA ASP A 286 -39.30 13.63 -41.46
C ASP A 286 -38.71 12.51 -40.58
N GLU A 287 -37.68 11.79 -41.05
CA GLU A 287 -37.02 10.76 -40.25
C GLU A 287 -36.30 11.33 -39.02
N VAL A 288 -35.59 12.45 -39.15
CA VAL A 288 -34.97 13.12 -37.99
C VAL A 288 -36.02 13.68 -37.04
N ALA A 289 -37.15 14.17 -37.55
CA ALA A 289 -38.25 14.61 -36.70
C ALA A 289 -38.84 13.45 -35.87
N LYS A 290 -39.01 12.26 -36.46
CA LYS A 290 -39.42 11.05 -35.73
C LYS A 290 -38.39 10.66 -34.67
N ALA A 291 -37.10 10.63 -35.03
CA ALA A 291 -36.01 10.30 -34.10
C ALA A 291 -35.95 11.28 -32.91
N ARG A 292 -36.18 12.57 -33.16
CA ARG A 292 -36.22 13.61 -32.13
C ARG A 292 -37.43 13.46 -31.21
N GLN A 293 -38.60 13.14 -31.76
CA GLN A 293 -39.81 12.86 -30.97
C GLN A 293 -39.63 11.65 -30.03
N MET A 294 -38.87 10.64 -30.45
CA MET A 294 -38.50 9.48 -29.61
C MET A 294 -37.39 9.77 -28.58
N GLY A 295 -36.86 11.00 -28.55
CA GLY A 295 -35.78 11.38 -27.62
C GLY A 295 -34.41 10.79 -27.99
N HIS A 296 -34.20 10.36 -29.23
CA HIS A 296 -32.97 9.72 -29.67
C HIS A 296 -31.94 10.69 -30.27
N THR A 297 -32.35 11.87 -30.73
CA THR A 297 -31.45 12.87 -31.30
C THR A 297 -31.84 14.30 -30.92
N ASN A 298 -30.86 15.20 -30.88
CA ASN A 298 -31.04 16.63 -30.69
C ASN A 298 -30.85 17.44 -31.99
N ILE A 299 -30.59 16.79 -33.12
CA ILE A 299 -30.41 17.47 -34.41
C ILE A 299 -31.72 18.17 -34.83
N SER A 300 -31.60 19.40 -35.33
CA SER A 300 -32.74 20.18 -35.83
C SER A 300 -33.17 19.68 -37.21
N PRO A 301 -34.42 19.21 -37.40
CA PRO A 301 -34.92 18.78 -38.71
C PRO A 301 -34.86 19.89 -39.77
N ASP A 302 -35.16 21.14 -39.39
CA ASP A 302 -35.14 22.28 -40.32
C ASP A 302 -33.72 22.64 -40.76
N HIS A 303 -32.75 22.52 -39.85
CA HIS A 303 -31.34 22.76 -40.18
C HIS A 303 -30.81 21.67 -41.12
N LEU A 304 -31.15 20.40 -40.89
CA LEU A 304 -30.80 19.31 -41.79
C LEU A 304 -31.44 19.51 -43.18
N TYR A 305 -32.72 19.90 -43.23
CA TYR A 305 -33.42 20.18 -44.48
C TYR A 305 -32.72 21.27 -45.31
N ALA A 306 -32.38 22.41 -44.69
CA ALA A 306 -31.64 23.47 -45.37
C ALA A 306 -30.26 22.98 -45.82
N GLY A 307 -29.52 22.33 -44.91
CA GLY A 307 -28.21 21.79 -45.20
C GLY A 307 -28.19 20.80 -46.37
N ILE A 308 -29.19 19.91 -46.49
CA ILE A 308 -29.29 18.96 -47.61
C ILE A 308 -29.47 19.72 -48.92
N LYS A 309 -30.31 20.75 -48.97
CA LYS A 309 -30.51 21.53 -50.20
C LYS A 309 -29.21 22.19 -50.67
N ASP A 310 -28.40 22.65 -49.72
CA ASP A 310 -27.14 23.33 -50.02
C ASP A 310 -26.01 22.34 -50.36
N SER A 311 -26.01 21.14 -49.78
CA SER A 311 -24.90 20.16 -49.90
C SER A 311 -25.18 18.99 -50.85
N TYR A 312 -26.42 18.77 -51.32
CA TYR A 312 -26.79 17.64 -52.19
C TYR A 312 -25.82 17.48 -53.37
N PRO A 313 -25.29 16.27 -53.63
CA PRO A 313 -25.72 14.96 -53.11
C PRO A 313 -25.03 14.49 -51.81
N PHE A 314 -24.31 15.37 -51.10
CA PHE A 314 -23.58 15.03 -49.88
C PHE A 314 -24.43 15.23 -48.63
N HIS A 315 -24.24 14.40 -47.60
CA HIS A 315 -24.85 14.61 -46.30
C HIS A 315 -24.19 15.81 -45.58
N PRO A 316 -24.94 16.73 -44.94
CA PRO A 316 -24.38 17.95 -44.35
C PRO A 316 -23.34 17.75 -43.25
N SER A 317 -23.36 16.57 -42.59
CA SER A 317 -22.39 16.23 -41.54
C SER A 317 -20.97 16.03 -42.05
N ILE A 318 -20.76 15.84 -43.36
CA ILE A 318 -19.43 15.68 -43.96
C ILE A 318 -18.55 16.87 -43.59
N ARG A 319 -19.04 18.11 -43.72
CA ARG A 319 -18.29 19.32 -43.37
C ARG A 319 -17.83 19.29 -41.92
N ASP A 320 -18.74 19.02 -40.99
CA ASP A 320 -18.47 19.12 -39.56
C ASP A 320 -17.54 17.99 -39.07
N LEU A 321 -17.66 16.78 -39.64
CA LEU A 321 -16.80 15.65 -39.31
C LEU A 321 -15.41 15.80 -39.95
N TYR A 322 -15.36 16.27 -41.17
CA TYR A 322 -14.13 16.60 -41.88
C TYR A 322 -13.33 17.71 -41.20
N ALA A 323 -14.02 18.76 -40.74
CA ALA A 323 -13.38 19.91 -40.10
C ALA A 323 -12.52 19.54 -38.88
N ARG A 324 -12.78 18.39 -38.27
CA ARG A 324 -12.05 17.87 -37.09
C ARG A 324 -10.62 17.45 -37.42
N PHE A 325 -10.38 16.86 -38.59
CA PHE A 325 -9.06 16.32 -38.97
C PHE A 325 -8.44 17.03 -40.18
N LYS A 326 -9.06 18.10 -40.66
CA LYS A 326 -8.54 18.92 -41.78
C LYS A 326 -7.13 19.47 -41.53
N GLU A 327 -6.73 19.66 -40.27
CA GLU A 327 -5.43 20.24 -39.89
C GLU A 327 -4.36 19.20 -39.57
N ASN A 328 -4.64 17.90 -39.75
CA ASN A 328 -3.65 16.85 -39.53
C ASN A 328 -2.46 17.02 -40.49
N ALA A 329 -1.22 16.92 -39.97
CA ALA A 329 0.00 17.16 -40.75
C ALA A 329 0.16 16.27 -42.00
N GLY A 330 -0.43 15.06 -42.00
CA GLY A 330 -0.44 14.14 -43.14
C GLY A 330 -1.62 14.29 -44.11
N PHE A 331 -2.61 15.15 -43.79
CA PHE A 331 -3.85 15.25 -44.53
C PHE A 331 -3.91 16.56 -45.35
N GLN A 332 -4.02 16.44 -46.69
CA GLN A 332 -3.92 17.56 -47.62
C GLN A 332 -5.21 18.40 -47.74
N GLN A 333 -5.78 18.83 -46.63
CA GLN A 333 -7.05 19.57 -46.50
C GLN A 333 -8.02 19.33 -47.68
N THR A 334 -8.40 20.37 -48.45
CA THR A 334 -9.41 20.27 -49.52
C THR A 334 -9.05 19.22 -50.57
N ARG A 335 -7.77 19.03 -50.91
CA ARG A 335 -7.31 17.97 -51.84
C ARG A 335 -7.48 16.57 -51.23
N GLY A 336 -7.10 16.42 -49.97
CA GLY A 336 -7.32 15.19 -49.21
C GLY A 336 -8.80 14.82 -49.15
N LEU A 337 -9.69 15.81 -48.97
CA LEU A 337 -11.13 15.60 -48.99
C LEU A 337 -11.63 15.16 -50.37
N ILE A 338 -11.22 15.83 -51.45
CA ILE A 338 -11.63 15.44 -52.81
C ILE A 338 -11.18 14.02 -53.11
N ARG A 339 -9.93 13.65 -52.75
CA ARG A 339 -9.42 12.28 -52.89
C ARG A 339 -10.24 11.25 -52.13
N LEU A 340 -10.54 11.53 -50.86
CA LEU A 340 -11.35 10.64 -50.02
C LEU A 340 -12.77 10.49 -50.58
N MET A 341 -13.43 11.61 -50.90
CA MET A 341 -14.79 11.60 -51.45
C MET A 341 -14.84 10.95 -52.83
N ARG A 342 -13.81 11.11 -53.66
CA ARG A 342 -13.69 10.43 -54.94
C ARG A 342 -13.63 8.92 -54.76
N GLN A 343 -12.81 8.41 -53.83
CA GLN A 343 -12.76 6.99 -53.52
C GLN A 343 -14.09 6.47 -52.97
N ILE A 344 -14.75 7.23 -52.07
CA ILE A 344 -16.10 6.89 -51.57
C ILE A 344 -17.10 6.77 -52.73
N ILE A 345 -17.17 7.79 -53.61
CA ILE A 345 -18.10 7.79 -54.74
C ILE A 345 -17.77 6.65 -55.70
N ALA A 346 -16.50 6.44 -56.03
CA ALA A 346 -16.07 5.34 -56.88
C ALA A 346 -16.53 3.99 -56.28
N GLY A 347 -16.33 3.79 -54.97
CA GLY A 347 -16.74 2.58 -54.25
C GLY A 347 -18.25 2.35 -54.27
N ILE A 348 -19.08 3.36 -53.96
CA ILE A 348 -20.54 3.18 -53.92
C ILE A 348 -21.17 3.04 -55.33
N TYR A 349 -20.53 3.54 -56.38
CA TYR A 349 -20.96 3.37 -57.77
C TYR A 349 -20.38 2.13 -58.47
N ALA A 350 -19.36 1.48 -57.89
CA ALA A 350 -18.70 0.32 -58.48
C ALA A 350 -19.54 -0.97 -58.39
N GLY A 351 -19.31 -1.87 -59.35
CA GLY A 351 -19.86 -3.23 -59.38
C GLY A 351 -21.36 -3.33 -59.70
N GLU A 352 -21.85 -4.57 -59.81
CA GLU A 352 -23.26 -4.84 -60.12
C GLU A 352 -24.19 -4.48 -58.95
N LYS A 353 -23.70 -4.66 -57.71
CA LYS A 353 -24.36 -4.33 -56.44
C LYS A 353 -23.99 -2.93 -55.92
N SER A 354 -24.03 -1.93 -56.81
CA SER A 354 -23.76 -0.53 -56.43
C SER A 354 -24.68 -0.05 -55.29
N LYS A 355 -24.07 0.38 -54.17
CA LYS A 355 -24.77 0.99 -53.01
C LYS A 355 -25.51 2.28 -53.41
N ALA A 356 -25.10 2.96 -54.48
CA ALA A 356 -25.80 4.14 -54.99
C ALA A 356 -27.24 3.85 -55.46
N LYS A 357 -27.58 2.58 -55.74
CA LYS A 357 -28.95 2.15 -56.08
C LYS A 357 -29.89 2.02 -54.87
N SER A 358 -29.38 2.15 -53.65
CA SER A 358 -30.17 2.05 -52.41
C SER A 358 -29.97 3.23 -51.46
N LYS A 359 -29.15 4.22 -51.85
CA LYS A 359 -28.85 5.43 -51.07
C LYS A 359 -29.37 6.68 -51.76
N TYR A 360 -29.65 7.70 -50.95
CA TYR A 360 -30.17 9.00 -51.41
C TYR A 360 -29.17 10.15 -51.22
N LEU A 361 -28.24 10.03 -50.28
CA LEU A 361 -27.14 10.94 -50.02
C LEU A 361 -25.82 10.18 -49.88
N VAL A 362 -24.71 10.83 -50.22
CA VAL A 362 -23.37 10.35 -49.94
C VAL A 362 -23.00 10.75 -48.52
N ASN A 363 -22.75 9.77 -47.66
CA ASN A 363 -22.36 9.97 -46.27
C ASN A 363 -20.86 9.82 -46.08
N VAL A 364 -20.36 10.35 -44.97
CA VAL A 364 -18.93 10.25 -44.65
C VAL A 364 -18.49 8.82 -44.37
N PHE A 365 -19.39 7.94 -43.94
CA PHE A 365 -19.13 6.54 -43.58
C PHE A 365 -19.40 5.56 -44.74
N ASP A 366 -19.68 6.05 -45.94
CA ASP A 366 -20.02 5.22 -47.11
C ASP A 366 -18.80 4.52 -47.76
N PHE A 367 -17.67 4.49 -47.07
CA PHE A 367 -16.49 3.74 -47.47
C PHE A 367 -16.47 2.31 -46.93
N ASP A 368 -15.70 1.43 -47.59
CA ASP A 368 -15.43 0.06 -47.16
C ASP A 368 -13.98 -0.05 -46.68
N LEU A 369 -13.78 -0.43 -45.41
CA LEU A 369 -12.44 -0.59 -44.84
C LEU A 369 -11.82 -1.95 -45.13
N ASN A 370 -12.57 -2.90 -45.71
CA ASN A 370 -12.00 -4.14 -46.24
C ASN A 370 -11.35 -3.91 -47.62
N ASP A 371 -11.64 -2.78 -48.29
CA ASP A 371 -10.90 -2.36 -49.47
C ASP A 371 -9.51 -1.82 -49.07
N SER A 372 -8.46 -2.43 -49.63
CA SER A 372 -7.08 -2.13 -49.27
C SER A 372 -6.67 -0.68 -49.58
N ALA A 373 -7.18 -0.10 -50.67
CA ALA A 373 -6.86 1.27 -51.05
C ALA A 373 -7.49 2.26 -50.06
N MET A 374 -8.74 2.02 -49.67
CA MET A 374 -9.46 2.81 -48.67
C MET A 374 -8.85 2.68 -47.27
N LEU A 375 -8.54 1.47 -46.83
CA LEU A 375 -7.86 1.23 -45.55
C LEU A 375 -6.54 1.99 -45.49
N THR A 376 -5.77 1.98 -46.58
CA THR A 376 -4.52 2.74 -46.70
C THR A 376 -4.77 4.24 -46.57
N THR A 377 -5.76 4.78 -47.27
CA THR A 377 -6.13 6.20 -47.18
C THR A 377 -6.48 6.59 -45.75
N VAL A 378 -7.35 5.84 -45.06
CA VAL A 378 -7.78 6.16 -43.69
C VAL A 378 -6.62 6.01 -42.69
N THR A 379 -5.81 4.97 -42.82
CA THR A 379 -4.66 4.72 -41.94
C THR A 379 -3.59 5.80 -42.08
N GLN A 380 -3.39 6.36 -43.28
CA GLN A 380 -2.48 7.51 -43.48
C GLN A 380 -2.92 8.78 -42.73
N ILE A 381 -4.22 8.92 -42.42
CA ILE A 381 -4.74 10.07 -41.65
C ILE A 381 -4.34 9.96 -40.18
N LYS A 382 -4.47 8.76 -39.60
CA LYS A 382 -4.18 8.47 -38.19
C LYS A 382 -3.76 7.00 -37.99
N PRO A 383 -2.46 6.68 -38.12
CA PRO A 383 -1.96 5.30 -38.04
C PRO A 383 -2.25 4.60 -36.71
N GLU A 384 -2.39 5.37 -35.63
CA GLU A 384 -2.58 4.87 -34.27
C GLU A 384 -3.89 4.08 -34.09
N LEU A 385 -4.88 4.30 -34.97
CA LEU A 385 -6.17 3.61 -34.91
C LEU A 385 -6.22 2.30 -35.72
N SER A 386 -5.09 1.85 -36.29
CA SER A 386 -5.04 0.63 -37.10
C SER A 386 -5.56 -0.61 -36.35
N ASN A 387 -5.21 -0.75 -35.07
CA ASN A 387 -5.68 -1.87 -34.24
C ASN A 387 -7.19 -1.80 -33.98
N ALA A 388 -7.72 -0.59 -33.76
CA ALA A 388 -9.16 -0.38 -33.61
C ALA A 388 -9.90 -0.78 -34.88
N ILE A 389 -9.39 -0.40 -36.05
CA ILE A 389 -9.97 -0.78 -37.34
C ILE A 389 -9.97 -2.30 -37.49
N ALA A 390 -8.81 -2.94 -37.31
CA ALA A 390 -8.62 -4.37 -37.56
C ALA A 390 -9.34 -5.29 -36.57
N HIS A 391 -9.69 -4.83 -35.37
CA HIS A 391 -10.40 -5.64 -34.38
C HIS A 391 -11.88 -5.28 -34.26
N ASP A 392 -12.20 -3.98 -34.16
CA ASP A 392 -13.56 -3.56 -33.84
C ASP A 392 -14.40 -3.23 -35.07
N ILE A 393 -13.79 -2.81 -36.19
CA ILE A 393 -14.53 -2.18 -37.30
C ILE A 393 -14.61 -3.08 -38.54
N ALA A 394 -13.48 -3.52 -39.10
CA ALA A 394 -13.45 -4.28 -40.36
C ALA A 394 -12.25 -5.23 -40.43
N ALA A 395 -12.54 -6.53 -40.61
CA ALA A 395 -11.54 -7.60 -40.73
C ALA A 395 -12.08 -8.79 -41.55
N ASN A 396 -12.70 -8.51 -42.69
CA ASN A 396 -13.27 -9.51 -43.61
C ASN A 396 -14.27 -10.47 -42.92
N GLY A 397 -15.17 -9.92 -42.11
CA GLY A 397 -16.22 -10.64 -41.38
C GLY A 397 -15.83 -11.11 -39.98
N LYS A 398 -14.66 -10.74 -39.48
CA LYS A 398 -14.15 -11.13 -38.15
C LYS A 398 -14.11 -9.99 -37.14
N ALA A 399 -14.34 -8.75 -37.58
CA ALA A 399 -14.36 -7.63 -36.67
C ALA A 399 -15.67 -7.59 -35.87
N ILE A 400 -15.63 -7.04 -34.66
CA ILE A 400 -16.80 -6.99 -33.77
C ILE A 400 -18.02 -6.35 -34.44
N ALA A 401 -17.84 -5.24 -35.17
CA ALA A 401 -18.93 -4.59 -35.91
C ALA A 401 -19.54 -5.49 -36.98
N GLU A 402 -18.71 -6.22 -37.74
CA GLU A 402 -19.15 -7.12 -38.81
C GLU A 402 -19.90 -8.34 -38.25
N GLU A 403 -19.44 -8.89 -37.12
CA GLU A 403 -20.11 -10.00 -36.44
C GLU A 403 -21.51 -9.62 -35.94
N ILE A 404 -21.64 -8.43 -35.35
CA ILE A 404 -22.94 -7.93 -34.87
C ILE A 404 -23.87 -7.64 -36.05
N ASP A 405 -23.37 -7.02 -37.12
CA ASP A 405 -24.16 -6.75 -38.33
C ASP A 405 -24.62 -8.05 -39.01
N ALA A 406 -23.78 -9.09 -39.04
CA ALA A 406 -24.16 -10.41 -39.55
C ALA A 406 -25.28 -11.07 -38.71
N GLN A 407 -25.27 -10.89 -37.39
CA GLN A 407 -26.32 -11.37 -36.49
C GLN A 407 -27.67 -10.68 -36.73
N TYR A 408 -27.66 -9.37 -36.97
CA TYR A 408 -28.88 -8.59 -37.23
C TYR A 408 -29.30 -8.57 -38.72
N GLN A 409 -28.48 -9.12 -39.62
CA GLN A 409 -28.66 -9.07 -41.08
C GLN A 409 -28.85 -7.63 -41.62
N GLN A 410 -28.22 -6.66 -40.98
CA GLN A 410 -28.28 -5.24 -41.33
C GLN A 410 -26.93 -4.58 -41.10
N GLU A 411 -26.52 -3.65 -41.97
CA GLU A 411 -25.29 -2.84 -41.81
C GLU A 411 -25.60 -1.65 -40.87
N LEU A 412 -25.65 -1.91 -39.56
CA LEU A 412 -25.95 -0.89 -38.53
C LEU A 412 -24.69 -0.49 -37.79
N VAL A 413 -24.02 -1.44 -37.15
CA VAL A 413 -22.83 -1.24 -36.34
C VAL A 413 -21.61 -0.89 -37.21
N GLY A 414 -21.52 -1.42 -38.42
CA GLY A 414 -20.50 -1.02 -39.40
C GLY A 414 -20.57 0.48 -39.71
N ASP A 415 -21.77 1.02 -39.94
CA ASP A 415 -21.93 2.47 -40.18
C ASP A 415 -21.68 3.31 -38.92
N VAL A 416 -22.14 2.83 -37.74
CA VAL A 416 -21.88 3.49 -36.46
C VAL A 416 -20.39 3.54 -36.14
N SER A 417 -19.68 2.44 -36.33
CA SER A 417 -18.23 2.36 -36.07
C SER A 417 -17.44 3.23 -37.06
N LYS A 418 -17.81 3.24 -38.35
CA LYS A 418 -17.18 4.14 -39.34
C LYS A 418 -17.41 5.63 -39.03
N ILE A 419 -18.61 6.05 -38.62
CA ILE A 419 -18.83 7.47 -38.28
C ILE A 419 -18.08 7.88 -37.00
N ILE A 420 -18.00 7.00 -35.99
CA ILE A 420 -17.20 7.22 -34.79
C ILE A 420 -15.71 7.28 -35.15
N LEU A 421 -15.23 6.39 -36.02
CA LEU A 421 -13.85 6.39 -36.53
C LEU A 421 -13.50 7.73 -37.14
N VAL A 422 -14.29 8.22 -38.09
CA VAL A 422 -14.08 9.52 -38.74
C VAL A 422 -14.00 10.65 -37.70
N SER A 423 -14.89 10.63 -36.70
CA SER A 423 -14.87 11.63 -35.61
C SER A 423 -13.66 11.50 -34.66
N SER A 424 -12.91 10.40 -34.76
CA SER A 424 -11.74 10.08 -33.94
C SER A 424 -10.40 10.33 -34.68
N LEU A 425 -10.44 10.66 -35.97
CA LEU A 425 -9.26 10.84 -36.83
C LEU A 425 -8.45 12.12 -36.55
N ALA A 426 -8.97 13.06 -35.77
CA ALA A 426 -8.24 14.29 -35.47
C ALA A 426 -6.96 14.01 -34.66
N ASN A 427 -5.85 14.65 -35.05
CA ASN A 427 -4.53 14.46 -34.44
C ASN A 427 -3.86 15.80 -34.03
N VAL A 428 -4.66 16.85 -33.81
CA VAL A 428 -4.18 18.16 -33.35
C VAL A 428 -4.48 18.39 -31.87
N PRO A 429 -3.67 19.19 -31.15
CA PRO A 429 -3.93 19.53 -29.75
C PRO A 429 -5.32 20.16 -29.58
N ASN A 430 -6.06 19.75 -28.53
CA ASN A 430 -7.43 20.22 -28.24
C ASN A 430 -8.46 19.98 -29.35
N ALA A 431 -8.25 18.98 -30.22
CA ALA A 431 -9.23 18.62 -31.23
C ALA A 431 -10.57 18.16 -30.64
N LEU A 432 -11.66 18.49 -31.33
CA LEU A 432 -13.00 17.98 -31.02
C LEU A 432 -13.10 16.50 -31.44
N LEU A 433 -12.87 15.58 -30.50
CA LEU A 433 -12.91 14.13 -30.73
C LEU A 433 -14.25 13.50 -30.33
N GLY A 434 -14.68 12.52 -31.12
CA GLY A 434 -15.83 11.68 -30.81
C GLY A 434 -17.19 12.32 -31.04
N LEU A 435 -18.24 11.52 -30.88
CA LEU A 435 -19.64 11.92 -31.02
C LEU A 435 -20.48 11.44 -29.85
N THR A 436 -21.44 12.26 -29.43
CA THR A 436 -22.47 11.82 -28.49
C THR A 436 -23.47 10.89 -29.18
N LEU A 437 -24.15 10.05 -28.39
CA LEU A 437 -25.17 9.14 -28.91
C LEU A 437 -26.27 9.87 -29.73
N PRO A 438 -26.80 11.04 -29.30
CA PRO A 438 -27.75 11.82 -30.10
C PRO A 438 -27.20 12.30 -31.46
N GLU A 439 -25.91 12.65 -31.54
CA GLU A 439 -25.27 13.05 -32.79
C GLU A 439 -25.07 11.85 -33.73
N ILE A 440 -24.66 10.70 -33.19
CA ILE A 440 -24.50 9.46 -33.98
C ILE A 440 -25.83 9.07 -34.61
N ILE A 441 -26.90 8.98 -33.80
CA ILE A 441 -28.22 8.59 -34.29
C ILE A 441 -28.72 9.60 -35.32
N GLY A 442 -28.61 10.90 -35.03
CA GLY A 442 -29.10 11.93 -35.94
C GLY A 442 -28.38 11.96 -37.29
N ASN A 443 -27.08 11.67 -37.33
CA ASN A 443 -26.30 11.57 -38.57
C ASN A 443 -26.53 10.27 -39.35
N LEU A 444 -27.08 9.24 -38.72
CA LEU A 444 -27.36 7.94 -39.33
C LEU A 444 -28.84 7.79 -39.75
N CYS A 445 -29.70 8.75 -39.37
CA CYS A 445 -31.09 8.79 -39.81
C CYS A 445 -31.18 8.83 -41.33
N GLU A 446 -31.82 7.82 -41.91
CA GLU A 446 -32.06 7.69 -43.35
C GLU A 446 -33.46 7.11 -43.57
N PRO A 447 -34.18 7.52 -44.64
CA PRO A 447 -35.46 6.92 -45.00
C PRO A 447 -35.40 5.39 -45.09
N GLY A 448 -36.20 4.71 -44.26
CA GLY A 448 -36.31 3.25 -44.22
C GLY A 448 -35.35 2.53 -43.27
N ARG A 449 -34.53 3.26 -42.49
CA ARG A 449 -33.59 2.67 -41.51
C ARG A 449 -34.24 2.38 -40.15
N ASP A 450 -33.94 1.23 -39.54
CA ASP A 450 -34.40 0.90 -38.18
C ASP A 450 -33.56 1.58 -37.09
N ILE A 451 -34.06 2.70 -36.58
CA ILE A 451 -33.41 3.47 -35.50
C ILE A 451 -33.46 2.72 -34.15
N ALA A 452 -34.51 1.94 -33.90
CA ALA A 452 -34.66 1.23 -32.62
C ALA A 452 -33.72 0.02 -32.52
N GLY A 453 -33.50 -0.68 -33.64
CA GLY A 453 -32.46 -1.70 -33.77
C GLY A 453 -31.05 -1.13 -33.55
N LEU A 454 -30.78 0.06 -34.11
CA LEU A 454 -29.46 0.71 -34.02
C LEU A 454 -29.02 0.99 -32.59
N LYS A 455 -29.92 1.42 -31.70
CA LYS A 455 -29.58 1.65 -30.28
C LYS A 455 -29.14 0.35 -29.60
N ARG A 456 -29.88 -0.75 -29.79
CA ARG A 456 -29.55 -2.05 -29.18
C ARG A 456 -28.22 -2.59 -29.70
N ALA A 457 -28.01 -2.53 -31.01
CA ALA A 457 -26.77 -2.98 -31.63
C ALA A 457 -25.57 -2.15 -31.16
N LEU A 458 -25.76 -0.85 -30.90
CA LEU A 458 -24.72 0.02 -30.35
C LEU A 458 -24.41 -0.26 -28.87
N ASP A 459 -25.40 -0.59 -28.05
CA ASP A 459 -25.16 -1.01 -26.66
C ASP A 459 -24.35 -2.33 -26.62
N GLU A 460 -24.67 -3.27 -27.52
CA GLU A 460 -23.89 -4.52 -27.68
C GLU A 460 -22.47 -4.23 -28.19
N PHE A 461 -22.32 -3.34 -29.17
CA PHE A 461 -21.02 -2.94 -29.69
C PHE A 461 -20.14 -2.32 -28.61
N GLN A 462 -20.68 -1.41 -27.80
CA GLN A 462 -19.95 -0.82 -26.67
C GLN A 462 -19.48 -1.84 -25.63
N ALA A 463 -20.24 -2.92 -25.43
CA ALA A 463 -19.87 -3.98 -24.49
C ALA A 463 -18.74 -4.89 -25.01
N ARG A 464 -18.61 -5.01 -26.34
CA ARG A 464 -17.68 -5.97 -27.00
C ARG A 464 -16.45 -5.33 -27.63
N ALA A 465 -16.54 -4.06 -28.05
CA ALA A 465 -15.43 -3.35 -28.70
C ALA A 465 -14.24 -3.18 -27.74
N TRP A 466 -13.03 -3.31 -28.27
CA TRP A 466 -11.79 -3.21 -27.48
C TRP A 466 -11.25 -1.79 -27.40
N TYR A 467 -11.44 -0.98 -28.42
CA TYR A 467 -10.79 0.32 -28.58
C TYR A 467 -11.76 1.50 -28.52
N LEU A 468 -13.03 1.24 -28.24
CA LEU A 468 -14.08 2.25 -28.08
C LEU A 468 -14.16 2.73 -26.63
N GLU A 469 -14.16 4.05 -26.43
CA GLU A 469 -14.25 4.68 -25.10
C GLU A 469 -15.15 5.92 -25.07
N HIS A 470 -15.60 6.27 -23.86
CA HIS A 470 -16.26 7.53 -23.56
C HIS A 470 -15.24 8.60 -23.14
N SER A 471 -15.34 9.78 -23.74
CA SER A 471 -14.66 10.99 -23.25
C SER A 471 -15.30 11.50 -21.95
N LYS A 472 -14.64 12.45 -21.27
CA LYS A 472 -15.18 13.14 -20.09
C LYS A 472 -16.55 13.78 -20.33
N GLU A 473 -16.85 14.15 -21.58
CA GLU A 473 -18.11 14.78 -21.99
C GLU A 473 -19.16 13.76 -22.47
N GLY A 474 -18.90 12.45 -22.35
CA GLY A 474 -19.82 11.39 -22.79
C GLY A 474 -19.86 11.15 -24.31
N LYS A 475 -18.87 11.67 -25.06
CA LYS A 475 -18.69 11.36 -26.48
C LYS A 475 -17.97 10.03 -26.68
N LEU A 476 -18.44 9.20 -27.59
CA LEU A 476 -17.80 7.96 -28.03
C LEU A 476 -16.68 8.26 -29.03
N LEU A 477 -15.49 7.68 -28.81
CA LEU A 477 -14.36 7.76 -29.73
C LEU A 477 -13.52 6.47 -29.72
N PHE A 478 -12.78 6.24 -30.80
CA PHE A 478 -11.75 5.20 -30.85
C PHE A 478 -10.41 5.73 -30.35
N LYS A 479 -9.71 4.91 -29.57
CA LYS A 479 -8.34 5.14 -29.12
C LYS A 479 -7.41 4.02 -29.60
N ASN A 480 -6.12 4.21 -29.41
CA ASN A 480 -5.08 3.22 -29.71
C ASN A 480 -4.84 2.22 -28.56
N VAL A 481 -5.38 2.50 -27.37
CA VAL A 481 -5.27 1.64 -26.17
C VAL A 481 -6.56 0.85 -26.01
N LYS A 482 -6.43 -0.41 -25.58
CA LYS A 482 -7.58 -1.24 -25.22
C LYS A 482 -8.28 -0.65 -23.99
N ASN A 483 -9.61 -0.69 -23.96
CA ASN A 483 -10.37 -0.35 -22.78
C ASN A 483 -10.12 -1.35 -21.64
N MET A 484 -10.42 -0.94 -20.41
CA MET A 484 -10.18 -1.74 -19.20
C MET A 484 -10.78 -3.15 -19.28
N ILE A 485 -11.96 -3.31 -19.89
CA ILE A 485 -12.65 -4.61 -19.98
C ILE A 485 -11.88 -5.54 -20.92
N ALA A 486 -11.49 -5.05 -22.10
CA ALA A 486 -10.71 -5.80 -23.06
C ALA A 486 -9.30 -6.12 -22.53
N GLU A 487 -8.65 -5.19 -21.84
CA GLU A 487 -7.37 -5.44 -21.17
C GLU A 487 -7.51 -6.50 -20.09
N LEU A 488 -8.58 -6.46 -19.28
CA LEU A 488 -8.87 -7.45 -18.25
C LEU A 488 -9.05 -8.85 -18.86
N HIS A 489 -9.85 -8.98 -19.91
CA HIS A 489 -10.04 -10.26 -20.60
C HIS A 489 -8.73 -10.78 -21.19
N SER A 490 -7.98 -9.92 -21.88
CA SER A 490 -6.68 -10.29 -22.46
C SER A 490 -5.68 -10.76 -21.41
N LEU A 491 -5.65 -10.12 -20.22
CA LEU A 491 -4.80 -10.55 -19.12
C LEU A 491 -5.27 -11.87 -18.50
N VAL A 492 -6.58 -12.05 -18.31
CA VAL A 492 -7.15 -13.30 -17.78
C VAL A 492 -6.80 -14.50 -18.65
N GLU A 493 -6.94 -14.38 -19.98
CA GLU A 493 -6.58 -15.43 -20.93
C GLU A 493 -5.07 -15.72 -20.96
N SER A 494 -4.25 -14.69 -20.71
CA SER A 494 -2.78 -14.85 -20.66
C SER A 494 -2.28 -15.58 -19.41
N TYR A 495 -3.09 -15.63 -18.33
CA TYR A 495 -2.66 -16.19 -17.06
C TYR A 495 -2.89 -17.70 -16.99
N ASP A 496 -1.83 -18.42 -16.63
CA ASP A 496 -1.90 -19.83 -16.29
C ASP A 496 -2.39 -20.06 -14.85
N ASN A 497 -3.09 -21.19 -14.63
CA ASN A 497 -3.66 -21.55 -13.33
C ASN A 497 -2.58 -21.77 -12.25
N GLU A 498 -1.45 -22.39 -12.60
CA GLU A 498 -0.37 -22.70 -11.66
C GLU A 498 0.34 -21.43 -11.20
N ALA A 499 0.56 -20.48 -12.11
CA ALA A 499 1.11 -19.18 -11.79
C ALA A 499 0.19 -18.38 -10.86
N VAL A 500 -1.12 -18.37 -11.12
CA VAL A 500 -2.11 -17.67 -10.27
C VAL A 500 -2.23 -18.33 -8.90
N ARG A 501 -2.14 -19.65 -8.84
CA ARG A 501 -2.14 -20.44 -7.60
C ARG A 501 -1.00 -20.02 -6.68
N THR A 502 0.23 -20.02 -7.21
CA THR A 502 1.46 -19.81 -6.43
C THR A 502 1.66 -18.35 -6.04
N THR A 503 1.17 -17.39 -6.84
CA THR A 503 1.27 -15.95 -6.52
C THR A 503 0.03 -15.42 -5.81
N THR A 504 -1.09 -15.36 -6.51
CA THR A 504 -2.24 -14.54 -6.12
C THR A 504 -3.07 -15.26 -5.07
N LEU A 505 -3.47 -16.51 -5.32
CA LEU A 505 -4.25 -17.28 -4.35
C LEU A 505 -3.46 -17.58 -3.08
N LYS A 506 -2.17 -17.95 -3.20
CA LYS A 506 -1.31 -18.18 -2.03
C LYS A 506 -1.24 -16.96 -1.13
N THR A 507 -0.98 -15.78 -1.69
CA THR A 507 -0.90 -14.52 -0.93
C THR A 507 -2.25 -14.16 -0.31
N PHE A 508 -3.33 -14.27 -1.10
CA PHE A 508 -4.68 -13.95 -0.64
C PHE A 508 -5.13 -14.83 0.52
N LEU A 509 -4.98 -16.15 0.41
CA LEU A 509 -5.35 -17.09 1.47
C LEU A 509 -4.42 -16.97 2.68
N ALA A 510 -3.13 -16.72 2.48
CA ALA A 510 -2.19 -16.48 3.58
C ALA A 510 -2.58 -15.25 4.42
N GLU A 511 -3.07 -14.18 3.79
CA GLU A 511 -3.59 -13.01 4.50
C GLU A 511 -4.86 -13.34 5.27
N LYS A 512 -5.79 -14.09 4.65
CA LYS A 512 -7.10 -14.41 5.22
C LYS A 512 -7.09 -15.46 6.34
N PHE A 513 -6.10 -16.34 6.37
CA PHE A 513 -5.93 -17.37 7.40
C PHE A 513 -4.72 -17.12 8.31
N LYS A 514 -4.15 -15.91 8.29
CA LYS A 514 -3.02 -15.57 9.14
C LYS A 514 -3.37 -15.77 10.63
N PRO A 515 -2.55 -16.51 11.41
CA PRO A 515 -2.76 -16.60 12.85
C PRO A 515 -2.37 -15.27 13.51
N ILE A 516 -3.36 -14.51 13.95
CA ILE A 516 -3.20 -13.24 14.68
C ILE A 516 -3.17 -13.49 16.17
N VAL A 517 -4.11 -14.30 16.68
CA VAL A 517 -4.15 -14.73 18.09
C VAL A 517 -3.11 -15.82 18.35
N GLY A 518 -2.99 -16.76 17.41
CA GLY A 518 -2.00 -17.84 17.45
C GLY A 518 -2.24 -18.85 18.56
N ASP A 519 -3.46 -18.96 19.11
CA ASP A 519 -3.78 -19.87 20.21
C ASP A 519 -4.13 -21.29 19.71
N CYS A 520 -4.82 -21.37 18.57
CA CYS A 520 -5.27 -22.62 17.96
C CYS A 520 -4.22 -23.23 17.01
N TYR A 521 -3.62 -22.41 16.14
CA TYR A 521 -2.52 -22.80 15.25
C TYR A 521 -1.51 -21.67 15.11
N GLN A 522 -0.24 -22.04 14.91
CA GLN A 522 0.89 -21.11 14.85
C GLN A 522 1.59 -21.15 13.50
N SER A 523 1.38 -22.22 12.73
CA SER A 523 1.93 -22.40 11.39
C SER A 523 0.82 -22.48 10.36
N LEU A 524 0.98 -21.79 9.24
CA LEU A 524 0.05 -21.77 8.12
C LEU A 524 0.80 -22.13 6.84
N LEU A 525 0.35 -23.18 6.17
CA LEU A 525 0.87 -23.59 4.86
C LEU A 525 -0.26 -23.58 3.84
N ILE A 526 -0.04 -22.89 2.72
CA ILE A 526 -1.02 -22.76 1.63
C ILE A 526 -0.48 -23.47 0.39
N PHE A 527 -1.16 -24.53 -0.03
CA PHE A 527 -0.77 -25.40 -1.15
C PHE A 527 0.69 -25.88 -1.09
N PRO A 528 1.21 -26.37 0.05
CA PRO A 528 2.58 -26.88 0.10
C PRO A 528 2.69 -28.16 -0.72
N ALA A 529 3.90 -28.48 -1.20
CA ALA A 529 4.18 -29.85 -1.61
C ALA A 529 4.25 -30.75 -0.36
N ILE A 530 4.00 -32.05 -0.51
CA ILE A 530 3.89 -32.96 0.65
C ILE A 530 5.21 -33.08 1.42
N ASP A 531 6.32 -33.05 0.71
CA ASP A 531 7.70 -33.06 1.22
C ASP A 531 8.10 -31.73 1.90
N GLU A 532 7.38 -30.64 1.64
CA GLU A 532 7.59 -29.36 2.32
C GLU A 532 6.90 -29.30 3.70
N ILE A 533 6.00 -30.24 4.00
CA ILE A 533 5.25 -30.25 5.25
C ILE A 533 6.13 -30.78 6.40
N ASN A 534 6.68 -29.86 7.16
CA ASN A 534 7.46 -30.18 8.37
C ASN A 534 6.63 -29.88 9.62
N LEU A 535 6.24 -30.93 10.35
CA LEU A 535 5.53 -30.80 11.62
C LEU A 535 6.52 -30.65 12.77
N SER A 536 6.20 -29.80 13.74
CA SER A 536 7.00 -29.61 14.94
C SER A 536 6.19 -29.97 16.19
N ALA A 537 6.88 -30.37 17.26
CA ALA A 537 6.23 -30.75 18.51
C ALA A 537 5.56 -29.57 19.23
N ASP A 538 6.04 -28.34 19.00
CA ASP A 538 5.66 -27.11 19.69
C ASP A 538 4.53 -26.32 18.99
N LYS A 539 4.25 -26.57 17.71
CA LYS A 539 3.30 -25.78 16.92
C LYS A 539 2.26 -26.64 16.24
N VAL A 540 1.03 -26.13 16.19
CA VAL A 540 -0.04 -26.71 15.37
C VAL A 540 -0.04 -26.02 14.01
N SER A 541 -0.08 -26.84 12.96
CA SER A 541 -0.07 -26.40 11.56
C SER A 541 -1.46 -26.52 10.93
N LEU A 542 -1.95 -25.42 10.35
CA LEU A 542 -3.10 -25.41 9.44
C LEU A 542 -2.59 -25.48 8.00
N ILE A 543 -3.05 -26.47 7.24
CA ILE A 543 -2.63 -26.67 5.86
C ILE A 543 -3.82 -26.60 4.92
N LEU A 544 -3.80 -25.62 3.99
CA LEU A 544 -4.82 -25.49 2.96
C LEU A 544 -4.38 -26.26 1.71
N PHE A 545 -5.24 -27.17 1.25
CA PHE A 545 -5.00 -27.99 0.06
C PHE A 545 -6.17 -27.92 -0.92
N GLU A 546 -5.86 -28.23 -2.18
CA GLU A 546 -6.87 -28.31 -3.24
C GLU A 546 -7.95 -29.36 -2.92
N PRO A 547 -9.21 -29.14 -3.33
CA PRO A 547 -10.29 -30.11 -3.18
C PRO A 547 -9.94 -31.46 -3.80
N TYR A 548 -10.29 -32.55 -3.11
CA TYR A 548 -10.13 -33.90 -3.62
C TYR A 548 -11.47 -34.45 -4.13
N THR A 549 -11.46 -35.17 -5.25
CA THR A 549 -12.67 -35.70 -5.90
C THR A 549 -13.19 -37.00 -5.28
N GLY A 550 -12.40 -37.68 -4.45
CA GLY A 550 -12.81 -38.86 -3.70
C GLY A 550 -13.40 -38.53 -2.33
N ALA A 551 -13.81 -39.56 -1.59
CA ALA A 551 -14.34 -39.40 -0.23
C ALA A 551 -13.21 -39.18 0.79
N GLY A 552 -13.35 -38.17 1.64
CA GLY A 552 -12.40 -37.89 2.74
C GLY A 552 -11.20 -37.05 2.32
N LEU A 553 -10.14 -37.12 3.11
CA LEU A 553 -8.89 -36.40 2.85
C LEU A 553 -8.19 -36.99 1.61
N HIS A 554 -7.43 -36.17 0.87
CA HIS A 554 -6.63 -36.65 -0.25
C HIS A 554 -5.71 -37.81 0.18
N PRO A 555 -5.64 -38.95 -0.57
CA PRO A 555 -4.93 -40.15 -0.14
C PRO A 555 -3.46 -39.92 0.21
N SER A 556 -2.77 -39.05 -0.53
CA SER A 556 -1.38 -38.72 -0.24
C SER A 556 -1.21 -37.93 1.08
N LEU A 557 -2.18 -37.09 1.44
CA LEU A 557 -2.18 -36.38 2.73
C LEU A 557 -2.57 -37.32 3.87
N GLU A 558 -3.48 -38.26 3.62
CA GLU A 558 -3.84 -39.29 4.59
C GLU A 558 -2.65 -40.22 4.86
N ARG A 559 -1.89 -40.62 3.83
CA ARG A 559 -0.62 -41.37 4.00
C ARG A 559 0.40 -40.55 4.81
N PHE A 560 0.62 -39.29 4.43
CA PHE A 560 1.49 -38.39 5.19
C PHE A 560 1.08 -38.30 6.67
N TYR A 561 -0.20 -38.10 6.95
CA TYR A 561 -0.73 -38.04 8.31
C TYR A 561 -0.54 -39.35 9.08
N ASN A 562 -0.75 -40.50 8.41
CA ASN A 562 -0.58 -41.82 9.03
C ASN A 562 0.88 -42.15 9.35
N ASP A 563 1.83 -41.63 8.56
CA ASP A 563 3.27 -41.82 8.77
C ASP A 563 3.89 -40.74 9.68
N ALA A 564 3.21 -39.61 9.89
CA ALA A 564 3.68 -38.53 10.74
C ALA A 564 3.83 -38.96 12.21
N ILE A 565 4.92 -38.51 12.86
CA ILE A 565 5.13 -38.69 14.30
C ILE A 565 4.18 -37.78 15.09
N TYR A 566 4.18 -36.48 14.76
CA TYR A 566 3.37 -35.46 15.44
C TYR A 566 1.96 -35.34 14.85
N LYS A 567 1.21 -36.45 14.86
CA LYS A 567 -0.17 -36.51 14.33
C LYS A 567 -1.11 -35.51 14.99
N ASN A 568 -0.85 -35.16 16.25
CA ASN A 568 -1.64 -34.18 16.98
C ASN A 568 -1.23 -32.72 16.69
N ARG A 569 -0.43 -32.43 15.66
CA ARG A 569 0.06 -31.08 15.34
C ARG A 569 -0.29 -30.59 13.94
N VAL A 570 -1.27 -31.21 13.29
CA VAL A 570 -1.69 -30.83 11.94
C VAL A 570 -3.20 -30.87 11.78
N MET A 571 -3.74 -29.95 10.98
CA MET A 571 -5.09 -29.99 10.43
C MET A 571 -5.06 -29.56 8.96
N PHE A 572 -6.03 -30.03 8.19
CA PHE A 572 -6.12 -29.77 6.76
C PHE A 572 -7.45 -29.10 6.42
N LEU A 573 -7.41 -27.98 5.72
CA LEU A 573 -8.60 -27.32 5.18
C LEU A 573 -8.68 -27.59 3.68
N SER A 574 -9.76 -28.22 3.26
CA SER A 574 -10.03 -28.60 1.87
C SER A 574 -11.55 -28.58 1.64
N GLY A 575 -12.06 -29.19 0.57
CA GLY A 575 -13.49 -29.25 0.27
C GLY A 575 -13.82 -30.24 -0.86
N GLY A 576 -15.06 -30.19 -1.36
CA GLY A 576 -15.58 -31.11 -2.37
C GLY A 576 -15.94 -30.45 -3.73
N ARG A 577 -15.45 -31.06 -4.82
CA ARG A 577 -15.66 -30.90 -6.29
C ARG A 577 -15.87 -29.52 -6.97
N ASP A 578 -15.22 -29.41 -8.15
CA ASP A 578 -15.35 -28.48 -9.30
C ASP A 578 -15.29 -26.96 -9.09
N THR A 579 -15.29 -26.48 -7.84
CA THR A 579 -15.22 -25.05 -7.55
C THR A 579 -13.82 -24.47 -7.71
N MET A 580 -12.78 -25.30 -7.78
CA MET A 580 -11.39 -24.84 -7.92
C MET A 580 -11.18 -24.06 -9.22
N ASN A 581 -11.81 -24.48 -10.32
CA ASN A 581 -11.77 -23.74 -11.58
C ASN A 581 -12.42 -22.36 -11.44
N ARG A 582 -13.53 -22.24 -10.70
CA ARG A 582 -14.16 -20.94 -10.42
C ARG A 582 -13.26 -20.06 -9.54
N LEU A 583 -12.56 -20.66 -8.58
CA LEU A 583 -11.59 -19.95 -7.75
C LEU A 583 -10.39 -19.45 -8.57
N TYR A 584 -9.88 -20.25 -9.51
CA TYR A 584 -8.84 -19.81 -10.45
C TYR A 584 -9.32 -18.67 -11.33
N GLU A 585 -10.51 -18.78 -11.95
CA GLU A 585 -11.07 -17.72 -12.78
C GLU A 585 -11.28 -16.42 -11.99
N ALA A 586 -11.85 -16.48 -10.79
CA ALA A 586 -11.99 -15.32 -9.92
C ALA A 586 -10.64 -14.70 -9.56
N ALA A 587 -9.63 -15.52 -9.27
CA ALA A 587 -8.29 -15.06 -8.94
C ALA A 587 -7.53 -14.47 -10.13
N LYS A 588 -7.69 -15.01 -11.34
CA LYS A 588 -7.17 -14.43 -12.58
C LYS A 588 -7.75 -13.04 -12.82
N GLN A 589 -9.07 -12.90 -12.65
CA GLN A 589 -9.73 -11.61 -12.79
C GLN A 589 -9.25 -10.59 -11.75
N LEU A 590 -9.02 -11.03 -10.50
CA LEU A 590 -8.42 -10.17 -9.46
C LEU A 590 -6.99 -9.76 -9.82
N LYS A 591 -6.14 -10.71 -10.24
CA LYS A 591 -4.76 -10.42 -10.69
C LYS A 591 -4.74 -9.46 -11.88
N ALA A 592 -5.66 -9.62 -12.82
CA ALA A 592 -5.79 -8.76 -14.00
C ALA A 592 -6.15 -7.33 -13.60
N ILE A 593 -7.19 -7.12 -12.79
CA ILE A 593 -7.59 -5.77 -12.38
C ILE A 593 -6.54 -5.09 -11.50
N GLU A 594 -5.84 -5.84 -10.64
CA GLU A 594 -4.73 -5.29 -9.85
C GLU A 594 -3.55 -4.87 -10.72
N ARG A 595 -3.26 -5.63 -11.78
CA ARG A 595 -2.24 -5.25 -12.77
C ARG A 595 -2.64 -3.98 -13.54
N ILE A 596 -3.90 -3.87 -13.96
CA ILE A 596 -4.41 -2.67 -14.64
C ILE A 596 -4.30 -1.44 -13.72
N ILE A 597 -4.72 -1.56 -12.45
CA ILE A 597 -4.60 -0.46 -11.49
C ILE A 597 -3.14 -0.09 -11.24
N ALA A 598 -2.23 -1.07 -11.19
CA ALA A 598 -0.79 -0.82 -11.06
C ALA A 598 -0.25 -0.06 -12.28
N ASN A 599 -0.59 -0.49 -13.50
CA ASN A 599 -0.21 0.21 -14.73
C ASN A 599 -0.74 1.66 -14.74
N MET A 600 -2.01 1.88 -14.36
CA MET A 600 -2.59 3.23 -14.25
C MET A 600 -1.84 4.12 -13.24
N ARG A 601 -1.34 3.55 -12.13
CA ARG A 601 -0.51 4.27 -11.16
C ARG A 601 0.87 4.60 -11.71
N ASP A 602 1.50 3.66 -12.40
CA ASP A 602 2.82 3.85 -13.05
C ASP A 602 2.74 4.95 -14.13
N GLU A 603 1.62 5.02 -14.84
CA GLU A 603 1.30 6.07 -15.83
C GLU A 603 0.84 7.40 -15.19
N LYS A 604 0.76 7.48 -13.86
CA LYS A 604 0.33 8.66 -13.09
C LYS A 604 -1.08 9.15 -13.46
N VAL A 605 -1.99 8.22 -13.73
CA VAL A 605 -3.42 8.54 -13.92
C VAL A 605 -3.97 9.14 -12.62
N PRO A 606 -4.62 10.32 -12.65
CA PRO A 606 -5.22 10.93 -11.47
C PRO A 606 -6.25 10.03 -10.78
N GLU A 607 -6.29 10.02 -9.45
CA GLU A 607 -7.21 9.14 -8.69
C GLU A 607 -8.69 9.52 -8.82
N ASP A 608 -8.97 10.76 -9.22
CA ASP A 608 -10.31 11.27 -9.54
C ASP A 608 -10.77 10.89 -10.97
N ASN A 609 -9.92 10.22 -11.74
CA ASN A 609 -10.27 9.74 -13.06
C ASN A 609 -11.38 8.67 -12.98
N GLN A 610 -12.42 8.85 -13.79
CA GLN A 610 -13.57 7.93 -13.85
C GLN A 610 -13.18 6.48 -14.13
N GLN A 611 -12.18 6.22 -15.00
CA GLN A 611 -11.67 4.87 -15.26
C GLN A 611 -10.93 4.29 -14.06
N TYR A 612 -10.17 5.09 -13.31
CA TYR A 612 -9.49 4.64 -12.10
C TYR A 612 -10.49 4.28 -11.00
N LEU A 613 -11.53 5.11 -10.81
CA LEU A 613 -12.63 4.82 -9.88
C LEU A 613 -13.39 3.54 -10.27
N LEU A 614 -13.74 3.38 -11.56
CA LEU A 614 -14.34 2.14 -12.08
C LEU A 614 -13.45 0.92 -11.87
N ALA A 615 -12.13 1.05 -12.03
CA ALA A 615 -11.18 -0.03 -11.80
C ALA A 615 -11.13 -0.41 -10.31
N GLN A 616 -11.12 0.56 -9.39
CA GLN A 616 -11.18 0.33 -7.95
C GLN A 616 -12.48 -0.38 -7.52
N ASP A 617 -13.64 0.09 -8.01
CA ASP A 617 -14.93 -0.55 -7.76
C ASP A 617 -14.95 -1.98 -8.31
N THR A 618 -14.38 -2.18 -9.49
CA THR A 618 -14.24 -3.51 -10.09
C THR A 618 -13.34 -4.40 -9.25
N ARG A 619 -12.22 -3.87 -8.71
CA ARG A 619 -11.33 -4.61 -7.81
C ARG A 619 -12.07 -5.10 -6.56
N ILE A 620 -12.89 -4.25 -5.92
CA ILE A 620 -13.70 -4.64 -4.76
C ILE A 620 -14.65 -5.79 -5.13
N LYS A 621 -15.33 -5.70 -6.28
CA LYS A 621 -16.20 -6.77 -6.80
C LYS A 621 -15.42 -8.07 -7.04
N LYS A 622 -14.20 -8.00 -7.58
CA LYS A 622 -13.34 -9.18 -7.82
C LYS A 622 -12.83 -9.80 -6.52
N ILE A 623 -12.50 -9.01 -5.50
CA ILE A 623 -12.16 -9.54 -4.16
C ILE A 623 -13.34 -10.36 -3.60
N ASN A 624 -14.55 -9.81 -3.66
CA ASN A 624 -15.75 -10.52 -3.18
C ASN A 624 -16.04 -11.80 -3.98
N ALA A 625 -15.78 -11.79 -5.29
CA ALA A 625 -15.90 -12.99 -6.12
C ALA A 625 -14.90 -14.09 -5.71
N VAL A 626 -13.64 -13.73 -5.40
CA VAL A 626 -12.64 -14.68 -4.88
C VAL A 626 -13.06 -15.22 -3.52
N LEU A 627 -13.57 -14.38 -2.62
CA LEU A 627 -14.07 -14.81 -1.31
C LEU A 627 -15.23 -15.80 -1.42
N SER A 628 -16.20 -15.51 -2.28
CA SER A 628 -17.33 -16.40 -2.54
C SER A 628 -16.89 -17.73 -3.14
N ALA A 629 -15.97 -17.71 -4.10
CA ALA A 629 -15.40 -18.94 -4.67
C ALA A 629 -14.57 -19.73 -3.64
N ALA A 630 -13.82 -19.06 -2.78
CA ALA A 630 -13.04 -19.69 -1.71
C ALA A 630 -13.94 -20.36 -0.66
N GLN A 631 -15.05 -19.72 -0.28
CA GLN A 631 -16.06 -20.31 0.62
C GLN A 631 -16.62 -21.62 0.07
N GLN A 632 -16.91 -21.68 -1.23
CA GLN A 632 -17.40 -22.90 -1.87
C GLN A 632 -16.30 -23.97 -2.00
N THR A 633 -15.04 -23.56 -2.10
CA THR A 633 -13.89 -24.46 -2.35
C THR A 633 -13.35 -25.09 -1.07
N PHE A 634 -13.26 -24.33 0.01
CA PHE A 634 -12.74 -24.80 1.30
C PHE A 634 -13.88 -24.97 2.29
N SER A 635 -14.63 -26.06 2.15
CA SER A 635 -15.86 -26.34 2.91
C SER A 635 -15.67 -27.31 4.07
N THR A 636 -14.49 -27.91 4.23
CA THR A 636 -14.28 -29.03 5.16
C THR A 636 -12.93 -28.94 5.86
N LEU A 637 -12.96 -28.86 7.19
CA LEU A 637 -11.78 -28.91 8.04
C LEU A 637 -11.56 -30.33 8.56
N TYR A 638 -10.39 -30.90 8.30
CA TYR A 638 -9.95 -32.19 8.80
C TYR A 638 -8.99 -32.01 9.97
N TYR A 639 -9.27 -32.63 11.12
CA TYR A 639 -8.49 -32.50 12.35
C TYR A 639 -8.37 -33.84 13.10
N PRO A 640 -7.29 -34.04 13.88
CA PRO A 640 -7.04 -35.30 14.57
C PRO A 640 -7.92 -35.40 15.84
N MET A 641 -8.77 -36.44 15.96
CA MET A 641 -9.55 -36.65 17.18
C MET A 641 -10.02 -38.11 17.35
N GLY A 642 -9.78 -38.68 18.53
CA GLY A 642 -10.04 -40.10 18.79
C GLY A 642 -8.92 -40.97 18.24
N ASP A 643 -9.28 -41.92 17.38
CA ASP A 643 -8.39 -42.90 16.75
C ASP A 643 -8.06 -42.58 15.28
N ARG A 644 -8.66 -41.51 14.71
CA ARG A 644 -8.53 -41.17 13.28
C ARG A 644 -8.65 -39.67 13.04
N ILE A 645 -8.40 -39.26 11.79
CA ILE A 645 -8.74 -37.92 11.34
C ILE A 645 -10.27 -37.80 11.20
N ARG A 646 -10.84 -36.71 11.70
CA ARG A 646 -12.26 -36.39 11.58
C ARG A 646 -12.44 -35.17 10.70
N SER A 647 -13.61 -35.03 10.10
CA SER A 647 -14.01 -33.83 9.36
C SER A 647 -15.06 -33.04 10.13
N GLY A 648 -15.11 -31.74 9.87
CA GLY A 648 -16.20 -30.86 10.25
C GLY A 648 -16.51 -29.89 9.11
N ASP A 649 -17.78 -29.55 8.95
CA ASP A 649 -18.22 -28.57 7.96
C ASP A 649 -17.67 -27.19 8.34
N PHE A 650 -16.93 -26.60 7.41
CA PHE A 650 -16.30 -25.30 7.58
C PHE A 650 -17.05 -24.26 6.76
N ASN A 651 -17.81 -23.41 7.44
CA ASN A 651 -18.58 -22.34 6.81
C ASN A 651 -17.85 -21.01 6.97
N MET A 652 -17.32 -20.46 5.87
CA MET A 652 -16.76 -19.11 5.89
C MET A 652 -17.87 -18.08 6.07
N GLN A 653 -17.96 -17.45 7.25
CA GLN A 653 -18.89 -16.35 7.50
C GLN A 653 -18.16 -15.01 7.41
N PHE A 654 -18.75 -14.07 6.68
CA PHE A 654 -18.21 -12.71 6.49
C PHE A 654 -18.97 -11.74 7.39
N LYS A 655 -18.24 -10.97 8.22
CA LYS A 655 -18.80 -9.88 9.04
C LYS A 655 -18.16 -8.57 8.60
N ASP A 656 -18.96 -7.55 8.33
CA ASP A 656 -18.49 -6.19 7.99
C ASP A 656 -17.45 -6.12 6.86
N ASN A 657 -17.64 -6.90 5.78
CA ASN A 657 -16.71 -7.04 4.65
C ASN A 657 -15.28 -7.51 5.03
N ASN A 658 -15.09 -8.02 6.24
CA ASN A 658 -13.83 -8.60 6.67
C ASN A 658 -14.00 -10.11 6.94
N TYR A 659 -12.95 -10.87 6.63
CA TYR A 659 -12.92 -12.30 6.86
C TYR A 659 -11.72 -12.65 7.73
N ASN A 660 -12.00 -13.30 8.86
CA ASN A 660 -11.01 -13.82 9.78
C ASN A 660 -11.07 -15.34 9.79
N GLY A 661 -10.18 -15.98 9.02
CA GLY A 661 -10.13 -17.45 8.92
C GLY A 661 -9.73 -18.12 10.23
N GLU A 662 -8.87 -17.48 11.04
CA GLU A 662 -8.46 -18.02 12.34
C GLU A 662 -9.64 -18.14 13.30
N GLU A 663 -10.50 -17.11 13.37
CA GLU A 663 -11.68 -17.10 14.25
C GLU A 663 -12.68 -18.22 13.88
N GLN A 664 -12.88 -18.47 12.59
CA GLN A 664 -13.76 -19.53 12.11
C GLN A 664 -13.20 -20.92 12.42
N VAL A 665 -11.91 -21.14 12.18
CA VAL A 665 -11.22 -22.41 12.51
C VAL A 665 -11.28 -22.66 14.02
N ARG A 666 -10.99 -21.63 14.81
CA ARG A 666 -11.06 -21.68 16.27
C ARG A 666 -12.47 -22.00 16.77
N SER A 667 -13.50 -21.36 16.21
CA SER A 667 -14.91 -21.60 16.57
C SER A 667 -15.34 -23.04 16.28
N LEU A 668 -15.00 -23.56 15.09
CA LEU A 668 -15.29 -24.94 14.72
C LEU A 668 -14.58 -25.94 15.65
N LEU A 669 -13.30 -25.72 15.96
CA LEU A 669 -12.54 -26.62 16.83
C LEU A 669 -12.99 -26.56 18.30
N MET A 670 -13.51 -25.42 18.77
CA MET A 670 -14.17 -25.33 20.08
C MET A 670 -15.50 -26.11 20.10
N GLU A 671 -16.32 -25.98 19.05
CA GLU A 671 -17.57 -26.75 18.89
C GLU A 671 -17.29 -28.26 18.89
N LYS A 672 -16.25 -28.69 18.17
CA LYS A 672 -15.81 -30.09 18.11
C LYS A 672 -14.99 -30.54 19.32
N GLN A 673 -14.81 -29.68 20.33
CA GLN A 673 -14.05 -29.94 21.56
C GLN A 673 -12.58 -30.36 21.33
N LYS A 674 -12.02 -30.03 20.16
CA LYS A 674 -10.61 -30.29 19.85
C LYS A 674 -9.70 -29.19 20.37
N PHE A 675 -10.19 -27.95 20.45
CA PHE A 675 -9.48 -26.82 21.03
C PHE A 675 -10.23 -26.29 22.26
N SER A 676 -9.49 -25.88 23.29
CA SER A 676 -10.05 -25.26 24.50
C SER A 676 -9.24 -24.05 24.94
N ASN A 677 -9.96 -22.97 25.23
CA ASN A 677 -9.44 -21.71 25.78
C ASN A 677 -9.84 -21.49 27.25
N LYS A 678 -10.29 -22.54 27.93
CA LYS A 678 -10.70 -22.46 29.34
C LYS A 678 -9.49 -22.16 30.23
N PRO A 679 -9.68 -21.41 31.34
CA PRO A 679 -8.62 -21.20 32.31
C PRO A 679 -8.16 -22.53 32.92
N ILE A 680 -6.96 -22.53 33.50
CA ILE A 680 -6.40 -23.70 34.18
C ILE A 680 -7.31 -24.06 35.36
N ASP A 681 -7.80 -25.29 35.35
CA ASP A 681 -8.67 -25.85 36.38
C ASP A 681 -8.29 -27.31 36.69
N ASP A 682 -8.93 -27.89 37.71
CA ASP A 682 -8.70 -29.28 38.10
C ASP A 682 -9.05 -30.27 36.98
N THR A 683 -10.00 -29.90 36.10
CA THR A 683 -10.39 -30.70 34.93
C THR A 683 -9.24 -30.85 33.94
N LEU A 684 -8.53 -29.75 33.63
CA LEU A 684 -7.39 -29.76 32.74
C LEU A 684 -6.22 -30.55 33.34
N ARG A 685 -5.96 -30.41 34.64
CA ARG A 685 -4.95 -31.22 35.36
C ARG A 685 -5.24 -32.70 35.19
N ARG A 686 -6.45 -33.15 35.53
CA ARG A 686 -6.84 -34.58 35.41
C ARG A 686 -6.68 -35.09 33.99
N LYS A 687 -7.11 -34.33 32.99
CA LYS A 687 -6.91 -34.70 31.57
C LYS A 687 -5.43 -34.84 31.21
N CYS A 688 -4.56 -33.96 31.72
CA CYS A 688 -3.12 -34.05 31.52
C CYS A 688 -2.55 -35.32 32.18
N GLU A 689 -2.92 -35.57 33.44
CA GLU A 689 -2.49 -36.74 34.22
C GLU A 689 -2.98 -38.07 33.65
N GLU A 690 -4.14 -38.10 33.01
CA GLU A 690 -4.74 -39.31 32.40
C GLU A 690 -4.21 -39.57 30.99
N ARG A 691 -4.01 -38.53 30.17
CA ARG A 691 -3.69 -38.68 28.74
C ARG A 691 -2.20 -38.59 28.43
N LEU A 692 -1.49 -37.71 29.14
CA LEU A 692 -0.07 -37.43 28.86
C LEU A 692 0.86 -38.20 29.79
N PHE A 693 0.56 -38.31 31.08
CA PHE A 693 1.38 -39.09 32.01
C PHE A 693 1.13 -40.61 31.82
N THR A 694 2.19 -41.35 31.52
CA THR A 694 2.18 -42.83 31.50
C THR A 694 2.72 -43.44 32.79
N ARG A 695 3.46 -42.64 33.58
CA ARG A 695 4.10 -43.05 34.84
C ARG A 695 3.88 -41.98 35.90
N PRO A 696 4.04 -42.30 37.20
CA PRO A 696 3.99 -41.30 38.26
C PRO A 696 5.06 -40.21 38.15
N GLU A 697 6.17 -40.50 37.50
CA GLU A 697 7.29 -39.57 37.27
C GLU A 697 7.79 -39.71 35.82
N MET A 698 7.92 -38.58 35.11
CA MET A 698 8.33 -38.52 33.70
C MET A 698 9.11 -37.22 33.42
N ARG A 699 9.94 -37.20 32.38
CA ARG A 699 10.57 -35.95 31.93
C ARG A 699 9.53 -35.01 31.35
N TRP A 700 9.64 -33.71 31.61
CA TRP A 700 8.69 -32.73 31.06
C TRP A 700 8.68 -32.73 29.53
N SER A 701 9.86 -32.84 28.90
CA SER A 701 9.99 -32.95 27.45
C SER A 701 9.25 -34.17 26.86
N GLU A 702 9.16 -35.28 27.61
CA GLU A 702 8.38 -36.46 27.18
C GLU A 702 6.87 -36.19 27.26
N ILE A 703 6.42 -35.38 28.23
CA ILE A 703 5.02 -34.96 28.34
C ILE A 703 4.65 -34.01 27.19
N GLU A 704 5.53 -33.08 26.85
CA GLU A 704 5.37 -32.17 25.71
C GLU A 704 5.35 -32.93 24.37
N ASP A 705 6.27 -33.88 24.17
CA ASP A 705 6.31 -34.74 22.99
C ASP A 705 5.01 -35.57 22.88
N ARG A 706 4.54 -36.12 24.00
CA ARG A 706 3.25 -36.83 24.05
C ARG A 706 2.06 -35.93 23.74
N ALA A 707 2.07 -34.66 24.14
CA ALA A 707 1.02 -33.72 23.75
C ALA A 707 0.97 -33.52 22.22
N ALA A 708 2.10 -33.67 21.53
CA ALA A 708 2.23 -33.60 20.08
C ALA A 708 1.88 -34.91 19.34
N THR A 709 2.01 -36.08 20.00
CA THR A 709 1.70 -37.39 19.40
C THR A 709 0.29 -37.90 19.76
N GLU A 710 -0.22 -37.61 20.96
CA GLU A 710 -1.48 -38.16 21.47
C GLU A 710 -2.71 -37.44 20.90
N ILE A 711 -3.40 -38.08 19.97
CA ILE A 711 -4.54 -37.50 19.24
C ILE A 711 -5.72 -37.16 20.16
N ASN A 712 -5.86 -37.87 21.28
CA ASN A 712 -6.88 -37.59 22.28
C ASN A 712 -6.57 -36.37 23.15
N TRP A 713 -5.36 -35.81 23.07
CA TRP A 713 -5.05 -34.56 23.75
C TRP A 713 -5.76 -33.39 23.07
N THR A 714 -6.46 -32.58 23.87
CA THR A 714 -7.14 -31.37 23.41
C THR A 714 -6.11 -30.26 23.23
N TRP A 715 -6.17 -29.53 22.13
CA TRP A 715 -5.32 -28.37 21.91
C TRP A 715 -5.69 -27.25 22.89
N VAL A 716 -4.66 -26.66 23.45
CA VAL A 716 -4.71 -25.53 24.36
C VAL A 716 -3.69 -24.51 23.89
N HIS A 717 -3.79 -23.28 24.39
CA HIS A 717 -2.79 -22.26 24.09
C HIS A 717 -1.37 -22.78 24.41
N PRO A 718 -0.32 -22.44 23.62
CA PRO A 718 1.02 -23.03 23.74
C PRO A 718 1.60 -23.00 25.17
N ARG A 719 1.40 -21.88 25.88
CA ARG A 719 1.88 -21.71 27.27
C ARG A 719 1.04 -22.42 28.34
N THR A 720 -0.10 -23.01 28.00
CA THR A 720 -1.02 -23.57 29.00
C THR A 720 -0.43 -24.77 29.73
N LEU A 721 0.39 -25.60 29.06
CA LEU A 721 1.08 -26.72 29.69
C LEU A 721 2.12 -26.25 30.71
N ASP A 722 2.95 -25.27 30.35
CA ASP A 722 3.94 -24.69 31.26
C ASP A 722 3.29 -23.98 32.46
N ASN A 723 2.21 -23.25 32.19
CA ASN A 723 1.44 -22.59 33.23
C ASN A 723 0.75 -23.61 34.16
N LEU A 724 0.28 -24.74 33.61
CA LEU A 724 -0.28 -25.85 34.40
C LEU A 724 0.78 -26.48 35.30
N LEU A 725 2.00 -26.68 34.78
CA LEU A 725 3.13 -27.15 35.58
C LEU A 725 3.44 -26.19 36.73
N ALA A 726 3.53 -24.88 36.46
CA ALA A 726 3.75 -23.86 37.48
C ALA A 726 2.65 -23.85 38.56
N ASP A 727 1.37 -23.89 38.15
CA ASP A 727 0.21 -23.93 39.06
C ASP A 727 0.21 -25.21 39.93
N CYS A 728 0.50 -26.37 39.32
CA CYS A 728 0.54 -27.64 40.05
C CYS A 728 1.70 -27.70 41.05
N LYS A 729 2.85 -27.08 40.74
CA LYS A 729 3.97 -26.95 41.69
C LYS A 729 3.65 -26.03 42.85
N GLN A 730 3.04 -24.88 42.58
CA GLN A 730 2.64 -23.93 43.62
C GLN A 730 1.67 -24.56 44.63
N LYS A 731 0.80 -25.45 44.15
CA LYS A 731 -0.21 -26.15 44.97
C LYS A 731 0.29 -27.48 45.58
N ASP A 732 1.58 -27.80 45.47
CA ASP A 732 2.19 -29.09 45.86
C ASP A 732 1.44 -30.32 45.31
N LEU A 733 0.82 -30.18 44.13
CA LEU A 733 0.18 -31.27 43.41
C LEU A 733 1.21 -32.08 42.63
N TRP A 734 2.20 -31.39 42.04
CA TRP A 734 3.34 -31.97 41.33
C TRP A 734 4.66 -31.46 41.94
N ARG A 735 5.71 -32.29 41.91
CA ARG A 735 7.06 -31.94 42.38
C ARG A 735 8.06 -32.15 41.25
N GLU A 736 9.01 -31.25 41.13
CA GLU A 736 10.09 -31.33 40.13
C GLU A 736 11.39 -31.84 40.75
N HIS A 737 12.07 -32.72 40.02
CA HIS A 737 13.40 -33.22 40.32
C HIS A 737 14.27 -33.14 39.06
N GLY A 738 14.95 -31.99 38.87
CA GLY A 738 15.62 -31.68 37.61
C GLY A 738 14.60 -31.56 36.47
N ASP A 739 14.78 -32.32 35.39
CA ASP A 739 13.87 -32.32 34.24
C ASP A 739 12.64 -33.23 34.42
N TYR A 740 12.53 -33.92 35.56
CA TYR A 740 11.44 -34.84 35.86
C TYR A 740 10.33 -34.17 36.67
N VAL A 741 9.09 -34.45 36.31
CA VAL A 741 7.89 -34.05 37.03
C VAL A 741 7.24 -35.30 37.59
N LYS A 742 7.06 -35.31 38.91
CA LYS A 742 6.34 -36.35 39.64
C LYS A 742 4.96 -35.84 40.02
N LYS A 743 3.91 -36.59 39.70
CA LYS A 743 2.54 -36.27 40.14
C LYS A 743 2.24 -36.88 41.50
N GLY A 744 1.49 -36.13 42.32
CA GLY A 744 1.03 -36.56 43.65
C GLY A 744 -0.05 -37.65 43.59
N PRO A 745 -0.57 -38.07 44.77
CA PRO A 745 -0.29 -37.51 46.09
C PRO A 745 1.10 -37.87 46.63
N PHE A 746 1.73 -36.94 47.35
CA PHE A 746 2.99 -37.16 48.05
C PHE A 746 2.76 -37.61 49.49
N ALA A 747 3.75 -38.29 50.08
CA ALA A 747 3.71 -38.63 51.50
C ALA A 747 3.67 -37.34 52.36
N LYS A 748 2.74 -37.28 53.31
CA LYS A 748 2.60 -36.20 54.27
C LYS A 748 3.80 -36.19 55.24
N GLU A 749 4.24 -35.00 55.65
CA GLU A 749 5.41 -34.84 56.52
C GLU A 749 5.15 -35.42 57.92
N PRO A 750 6.16 -36.01 58.59
CA PRO A 750 5.96 -36.57 59.92
C PRO A 750 5.73 -35.50 60.99
N THR A 751 5.01 -35.86 62.06
CA THR A 751 4.76 -35.00 63.21
C THR A 751 6.06 -34.62 63.90
N SER A 752 6.14 -33.40 64.45
CA SER A 752 7.28 -32.98 65.27
C SER A 752 6.86 -31.96 66.31
N VAL A 753 7.73 -31.67 67.27
CA VAL A 753 7.50 -30.61 68.26
C VAL A 753 8.70 -29.68 68.29
N SER A 754 8.45 -28.38 68.38
CA SER A 754 9.47 -27.37 68.64
C SER A 754 9.12 -26.64 69.93
N PHE A 755 10.09 -26.01 70.59
CA PHE A 755 9.88 -25.39 71.89
C PHE A 755 10.50 -24.00 71.98
N THR A 756 9.93 -23.17 72.84
CA THR A 756 10.43 -21.83 73.19
C THR A 756 10.49 -21.74 74.72
N VAL A 757 11.62 -21.30 75.28
CA VAL A 757 11.75 -21.05 76.72
C VAL A 757 11.04 -19.74 77.06
N LYS A 758 10.02 -19.79 77.94
CA LYS A 758 9.27 -18.60 78.38
C LYS A 758 9.94 -17.87 79.53
N GLY A 759 10.62 -18.60 80.40
CA GLY A 759 11.30 -18.05 81.58
C GLY A 759 11.64 -19.13 82.60
N GLU A 760 12.48 -18.76 83.57
CA GLU A 760 12.94 -19.62 84.65
C GLU A 760 12.55 -19.01 86.00
N ASN A 761 11.99 -19.81 86.89
CA ASN A 761 11.63 -19.38 88.24
C ASN A 761 12.76 -19.78 89.21
N GLU A 762 13.51 -18.79 89.71
CA GLU A 762 14.67 -19.01 90.58
C GLU A 762 14.32 -19.58 91.96
N GLU A 763 13.09 -19.39 92.46
CA GLU A 763 12.66 -19.89 93.77
C GLU A 763 12.27 -21.38 93.73
N THR A 764 11.63 -21.81 92.63
CA THR A 764 11.13 -23.19 92.47
C THR A 764 12.04 -24.07 91.63
N ASN A 765 13.10 -23.50 91.03
CA ASN A 765 14.03 -24.16 90.12
C ASN A 765 13.35 -24.83 88.91
N LYS A 766 12.21 -24.31 88.46
CA LYS A 766 11.48 -24.78 87.27
C LYS A 766 11.66 -23.83 86.10
N VAL A 767 11.74 -24.39 84.90
CA VAL A 767 11.63 -23.64 83.65
C VAL A 767 10.24 -23.81 83.07
N SER A 768 9.72 -22.77 82.43
CA SER A 768 8.47 -22.81 81.66
C SER A 768 8.78 -22.83 80.17
N LEU A 769 8.21 -23.80 79.45
CA LEU A 769 8.36 -24.01 78.01
C LEU A 769 7.02 -23.82 77.30
N ARG A 770 7.07 -23.24 76.11
CA ARG A 770 5.99 -23.26 75.13
C ARG A 770 6.34 -24.27 74.04
N LEU A 771 5.56 -25.33 73.93
CA LEU A 771 5.67 -26.37 72.92
C LEU A 771 4.76 -26.06 71.73
N HIS A 772 5.32 -26.07 70.54
CA HIS A 772 4.65 -25.85 69.26
C HIS A 772 4.58 -27.19 68.51
N PRO A 773 3.43 -27.88 68.51
CA PRO A 773 3.26 -29.08 67.71
C PRO A 773 3.24 -28.73 66.22
N ARG A 774 3.88 -29.55 65.40
CA ARG A 774 3.84 -29.47 63.94
C ARG A 774 3.21 -30.74 63.39
N PHE A 775 2.21 -30.56 62.54
CA PHE A 775 1.50 -31.65 61.86
C PHE A 775 0.84 -32.68 62.78
N GLY A 776 0.66 -32.36 64.08
CA GLY A 776 -0.04 -33.18 65.06
C GLY A 776 -0.71 -32.33 66.13
N ASP A 777 -1.53 -32.96 66.97
CA ASP A 777 -2.39 -32.29 67.96
C ASP A 777 -2.14 -32.76 69.40
N LYS A 778 -1.42 -33.87 69.58
CA LYS A 778 -1.08 -34.43 70.90
C LYS A 778 0.43 -34.41 71.10
N ILE A 779 0.86 -34.00 72.29
CA ILE A 779 2.26 -34.05 72.70
C ILE A 779 2.37 -34.92 73.94
N TYR A 780 3.28 -35.89 73.90
CA TYR A 780 3.67 -36.72 75.03
C TYR A 780 5.08 -36.33 75.47
N TYR A 781 5.42 -36.50 76.73
CA TYR A 781 6.73 -36.20 77.28
C TYR A 781 7.22 -37.29 78.23
N GLU A 782 8.53 -37.47 78.27
CA GLU A 782 9.22 -38.44 79.12
C GLU A 782 10.52 -37.85 79.66
N VAL A 783 10.88 -38.20 80.89
CA VAL A 783 12.10 -37.72 81.54
C VAL A 783 13.12 -38.85 81.57
N GLY A 784 14.32 -38.60 81.03
CA GLY A 784 15.42 -39.57 81.03
C GLY A 784 15.37 -40.67 79.97
N ALA A 785 14.29 -40.76 79.19
CA ALA A 785 14.16 -41.65 78.03
C ALA A 785 13.44 -40.95 76.86
N ALA A 786 13.43 -41.57 75.68
CA ALA A 786 12.70 -41.05 74.53
C ALA A 786 11.18 -41.17 74.75
N ALA A 787 10.44 -40.09 74.51
CA ALA A 787 9.00 -40.07 74.68
C ALA A 787 8.29 -41.00 73.67
N THR A 788 7.29 -41.73 74.16
CA THR A 788 6.45 -42.62 73.36
C THR A 788 4.97 -42.24 73.49
N THR A 789 4.09 -42.87 72.70
CA THR A 789 2.63 -42.72 72.86
C THR A 789 2.12 -43.23 74.22
N SER A 790 2.94 -43.96 74.98
CA SER A 790 2.63 -44.44 76.33
C SER A 790 3.17 -43.52 77.43
N SER A 791 3.94 -42.49 77.07
CA SER A 791 4.48 -41.51 78.01
C SER A 791 3.41 -40.51 78.47
N LEU A 792 3.76 -39.62 79.40
CA LEU A 792 2.82 -38.66 79.98
C LEU A 792 2.36 -37.63 78.94
N ARG A 793 1.08 -37.27 78.94
CA ARG A 793 0.55 -36.25 78.02
C ARG A 793 0.84 -34.85 78.54
N VAL A 794 1.20 -33.95 77.64
CA VAL A 794 1.26 -32.51 77.94
C VAL A 794 -0.15 -31.94 77.91
N GLU A 795 -0.65 -31.48 79.06
CA GLU A 795 -1.99 -30.89 79.19
C GLU A 795 -2.04 -29.44 78.72
N ASP A 796 -1.02 -28.64 79.05
CA ASP A 796 -0.87 -27.26 78.59
C ASP A 796 0.46 -27.08 77.82
N PRO A 797 0.45 -27.25 76.49
CA PRO A 797 1.62 -27.02 75.66
C PRO A 797 2.14 -25.58 75.75
N ASN A 798 1.31 -24.59 76.12
CA ASN A 798 1.77 -23.22 76.18
C ASN A 798 2.57 -22.91 77.45
N ASN A 799 2.39 -23.65 78.54
CA ASN A 799 3.04 -23.38 79.83
C ASN A 799 3.58 -24.66 80.48
N PHE A 800 4.26 -25.51 79.72
CA PHE A 800 4.84 -26.74 80.24
C PHE A 800 5.98 -26.43 81.21
N GLU A 801 5.82 -26.78 82.49
CA GLU A 801 6.85 -26.54 83.51
C GLU A 801 7.63 -27.81 83.86
N THR A 802 8.95 -27.70 83.92
CA THR A 802 9.82 -28.80 84.35
C THR A 802 11.01 -28.31 85.17
N ALA A 803 11.40 -29.08 86.19
CA ALA A 803 12.65 -28.88 86.91
C ALA A 803 13.83 -29.68 86.29
N GLU A 804 13.51 -30.60 85.37
CA GLU A 804 14.46 -31.54 84.79
C GLU A 804 15.40 -30.85 83.79
N LEU A 805 16.60 -31.42 83.65
CA LEU A 805 17.61 -30.92 82.72
C LEU A 805 17.42 -31.46 81.30
N ARG A 806 16.70 -32.56 81.13
CA ARG A 806 16.37 -33.18 79.83
C ARG A 806 14.95 -33.70 79.86
N VAL A 807 14.17 -33.31 78.85
CA VAL A 807 12.82 -33.85 78.63
C VAL A 807 12.67 -34.18 77.16
N SER A 808 12.26 -35.40 76.86
CA SER A 808 11.92 -35.83 75.50
C SER A 808 10.45 -35.57 75.23
N PHE A 809 10.11 -35.15 74.02
CA PHE A 809 8.73 -34.88 73.60
C PHE A 809 8.39 -35.58 72.28
N LEU A 810 7.23 -36.22 72.20
CA LEU A 810 6.71 -36.86 71.00
C LEU A 810 5.41 -36.20 70.57
N CYS A 811 5.34 -35.70 69.34
CA CYS A 811 4.10 -35.18 68.77
C CYS A 811 3.39 -36.27 67.96
N VAL A 812 2.07 -36.38 68.08
CA VAL A 812 1.25 -37.36 67.36
C VAL A 812 0.03 -36.67 66.78
N ASP A 813 -0.34 -37.05 65.56
CA ASP A 813 -1.55 -36.64 64.88
C ASP A 813 -2.68 -37.64 65.16
N SER A 814 -3.72 -37.21 65.84
CA SER A 814 -4.86 -38.05 66.18
C SER A 814 -5.70 -38.48 64.96
N THR A 815 -5.60 -37.77 63.83
CA THR A 815 -6.27 -38.14 62.59
C THR A 815 -5.52 -39.21 61.79
N SER A 816 -4.27 -39.50 62.16
CA SER A 816 -3.36 -40.41 61.43
C SER A 816 -3.12 -39.99 59.97
N GLU A 817 -3.35 -38.73 59.62
CA GLU A 817 -3.06 -38.22 58.30
C GLU A 817 -1.56 -38.03 58.10
N HIS A 818 -0.85 -37.59 59.14
CA HIS A 818 0.60 -37.46 59.16
C HIS A 818 1.26 -38.65 59.89
N PRO A 819 2.36 -39.21 59.37
CA PRO A 819 3.11 -40.24 60.08
C PRO A 819 3.70 -39.69 61.38
N THR A 820 3.81 -40.50 62.43
CA THR A 820 4.44 -40.05 63.68
C THR A 820 5.95 -39.91 63.49
N GLY A 821 6.50 -38.72 63.75
CA GLY A 821 7.95 -38.47 63.69
C GLY A 821 8.68 -38.86 64.98
N ASP A 822 10.00 -38.67 64.98
CA ASP A 822 10.85 -39.01 66.12
C ASP A 822 10.64 -38.08 67.31
N ALA A 823 10.93 -38.58 68.52
CA ALA A 823 10.86 -37.79 69.74
C ALA A 823 11.98 -36.72 69.76
N VAL A 824 11.62 -35.49 70.08
CA VAL A 824 12.53 -34.33 70.13
C VAL A 824 12.92 -34.07 71.57
N GLU A 825 14.23 -34.05 71.86
CA GLU A 825 14.75 -33.76 73.19
C GLU A 825 14.97 -32.26 73.40
N TRP A 826 14.43 -31.75 74.50
CA TRP A 826 14.78 -30.44 75.05
C TRP A 826 15.83 -30.61 76.14
N ARG A 827 16.84 -29.72 76.15
CA ARG A 827 17.89 -29.65 77.16
C ARG A 827 17.85 -28.27 77.84
N ARG A 828 17.93 -28.27 79.16
CA ARG A 828 18.06 -27.05 79.96
C ARG A 828 19.51 -26.58 79.93
N ASP A 829 19.70 -25.29 79.67
CA ASP A 829 21.01 -24.66 79.81
C ASP A 829 21.39 -24.54 81.30
N ILE A 830 22.64 -24.84 81.63
CA ILE A 830 23.19 -24.72 82.98
C ILE A 830 24.17 -23.55 83.00
N SER A 831 23.89 -22.56 83.84
CA SER A 831 24.76 -21.39 84.01
C SER A 831 25.21 -21.28 85.46
N VAL A 832 26.51 -21.16 85.67
CA VAL A 832 27.07 -20.90 87.01
C VAL A 832 27.17 -19.39 87.21
N LYS A 833 26.46 -18.85 88.21
CA LYS A 833 26.61 -17.46 88.66
C LYS A 833 27.81 -17.38 89.59
N HIS A 834 28.62 -16.33 89.47
CA HIS A 834 29.76 -16.11 90.35
C HIS A 834 29.72 -14.71 91.00
N LYS A 835 30.30 -14.58 92.19
CA LYS A 835 30.48 -13.30 92.87
C LYS A 835 31.85 -13.27 93.55
N ILE A 836 32.64 -12.24 93.25
CA ILE A 836 33.92 -11.99 93.94
C ILE A 836 33.65 -11.04 95.12
N MET A 837 34.11 -11.41 96.31
CA MET A 837 34.01 -10.61 97.53
C MET A 837 35.41 -10.21 98.01
N GLU A 838 35.59 -8.93 98.36
CA GLU A 838 36.82 -8.47 99.02
C GLU A 838 36.66 -8.53 100.53
N LYS A 839 37.55 -9.27 101.19
CA LYS A 839 37.68 -9.34 102.65
C LYS A 839 39.06 -8.80 103.07
N ALA A 840 39.24 -8.49 104.34
CA ALA A 840 40.47 -7.86 104.87
C ALA A 840 41.76 -8.64 104.55
N ASP A 841 41.68 -9.95 104.29
CA ASP A 841 42.80 -10.83 104.00
C ASP A 841 42.91 -11.29 102.53
N GLY A 842 42.02 -10.85 101.63
CA GLY A 842 42.09 -11.14 100.19
C GLY A 842 40.73 -11.22 99.47
N LYS A 843 40.76 -11.59 98.18
CA LYS A 843 39.57 -11.82 97.35
C LYS A 843 39.07 -13.26 97.51
N TYR A 844 37.76 -13.43 97.70
CA TYR A 844 37.07 -14.72 97.78
C TYR A 844 36.06 -14.85 96.64
N MET A 845 35.77 -16.06 96.21
CA MET A 845 34.75 -16.34 95.19
C MET A 845 33.64 -17.23 95.75
N VAL A 846 32.41 -16.82 95.46
CA VAL A 846 31.19 -17.60 95.66
C VAL A 846 30.63 -17.98 94.31
N LEU A 847 30.36 -19.26 94.12
CA LEU A 847 29.71 -19.82 92.94
C LEU A 847 28.32 -20.33 93.31
N LYS A 848 27.33 -20.19 92.41
CA LYS A 848 25.97 -20.68 92.58
C LYS A 848 25.44 -21.20 91.24
N SER A 849 24.92 -22.43 91.20
CA SER A 849 24.21 -23.01 90.05
C SER A 849 22.85 -23.55 90.48
N GLN A 850 22.11 -24.12 89.53
CA GLN A 850 20.90 -24.89 89.80
C GLN A 850 21.17 -26.08 90.73
N ALA A 851 20.15 -26.51 91.48
CA ALA A 851 20.25 -27.62 92.41
C ALA A 851 20.60 -28.95 91.69
N GLY A 852 21.49 -29.75 92.28
CA GLY A 852 21.95 -31.03 91.71
C GLY A 852 23.12 -30.91 90.72
N VAL A 853 23.59 -29.70 90.42
CA VAL A 853 24.78 -29.46 89.58
C VAL A 853 26.01 -29.30 90.47
N ASN A 854 27.04 -30.11 90.21
CA ASN A 854 28.35 -29.96 90.84
C ASN A 854 29.16 -28.90 90.09
N ILE A 855 29.88 -28.04 90.78
CA ILE A 855 30.78 -27.08 90.14
C ILE A 855 32.21 -27.50 90.43
N LYS A 856 33.04 -27.64 89.39
CA LYS A 856 34.50 -27.82 89.53
C LYS A 856 35.21 -26.54 89.15
N TYR A 857 36.31 -26.23 89.83
CA TYR A 857 37.09 -25.02 89.58
C TYR A 857 38.60 -25.23 89.69
N THR A 858 39.36 -24.38 88.99
CA THR A 858 40.83 -24.27 89.10
C THR A 858 41.21 -22.80 89.22
N THR A 859 42.27 -22.50 89.96
CA THR A 859 42.73 -21.11 90.19
C THR A 859 44.05 -20.78 89.48
N ASP A 860 44.61 -21.74 88.75
CA ASP A 860 45.86 -21.62 87.99
C ASP A 860 45.64 -21.49 86.47
N GLY A 861 44.39 -21.61 86.01
CA GLY A 861 44.00 -21.52 84.61
C GLY A 861 43.96 -22.87 83.87
N SER A 862 44.21 -24.00 84.53
CA SER A 862 44.02 -25.34 83.96
C SER A 862 42.54 -25.69 83.73
N ASP A 863 42.24 -26.65 82.85
CA ASP A 863 40.85 -27.07 82.61
C ASP A 863 40.28 -27.79 83.87
N PRO A 864 39.17 -27.30 84.46
CA PRO A 864 38.58 -27.91 85.65
C PRO A 864 38.02 -29.32 85.45
N LYS A 865 37.87 -29.79 84.21
CA LYS A 865 37.38 -31.15 83.90
C LYS A 865 38.35 -32.22 84.38
N ASP A 866 39.65 -32.01 84.17
CA ASP A 866 40.69 -33.02 84.40
C ASP A 866 41.32 -32.92 85.80
N SER A 867 41.43 -31.71 86.35
CA SER A 867 42.15 -31.45 87.62
C SER A 867 41.48 -30.43 88.54
N GLY A 868 40.19 -30.12 88.32
CA GLY A 868 39.45 -29.14 89.12
C GLY A 868 39.03 -29.64 90.50
N GLY A 869 39.13 -28.76 91.50
CA GLY A 869 38.56 -28.99 92.83
C GLY A 869 37.03 -28.86 92.81
N ILE A 870 36.34 -29.66 93.61
CA ILE A 870 34.88 -29.57 93.76
C ILE A 870 34.55 -28.35 94.64
N TYR A 871 33.63 -27.51 94.20
CA TYR A 871 33.16 -26.36 94.96
C TYR A 871 32.19 -26.81 96.06
N ASP A 872 32.60 -26.62 97.32
CA ASP A 872 31.83 -26.94 98.52
C ASP A 872 31.56 -25.72 99.43
N GLY A 873 32.05 -24.54 99.05
CA GLY A 873 31.87 -23.28 99.77
C GLY A 873 32.71 -22.14 99.20
N GLU A 874 32.60 -20.95 99.77
CA GLU A 874 33.42 -19.80 99.36
C GLU A 874 34.92 -20.12 99.47
N PHE A 875 35.70 -19.82 98.44
CA PHE A 875 37.15 -20.10 98.43
C PHE A 875 37.97 -18.85 98.18
N LYS A 876 39.17 -18.80 98.77
CA LYS A 876 40.11 -17.69 98.62
C LYS A 876 40.82 -17.79 97.28
N ILE A 877 40.83 -16.70 96.52
CA ILE A 877 41.55 -16.62 95.25
C ILE A 877 43.03 -16.31 95.53
N PRO A 878 43.99 -17.13 95.06
CA PRO A 878 45.42 -16.85 95.22
C PRO A 878 45.81 -15.49 94.59
N SER A 879 46.67 -14.71 95.25
CA SER A 879 47.06 -13.36 94.79
C SER A 879 47.79 -13.31 93.44
N LYS A 880 48.28 -14.46 92.95
CA LYS A 880 48.90 -14.63 91.63
C LYS A 880 47.92 -15.12 90.55
N ALA A 881 46.72 -15.57 90.90
CA ALA A 881 45.74 -16.07 89.95
C ALA A 881 45.22 -14.92 89.07
N ALA A 882 45.37 -15.06 87.76
CA ALA A 882 44.82 -14.12 86.77
C ALA A 882 43.42 -14.53 86.30
N PHE A 883 43.10 -15.82 86.37
CA PHE A 883 41.83 -16.40 85.98
C PHE A 883 41.45 -17.52 86.94
N VAL A 884 40.15 -17.73 87.10
CA VAL A 884 39.57 -18.93 87.70
C VAL A 884 38.71 -19.59 86.63
N GLN A 885 39.05 -20.82 86.28
CA GLN A 885 38.22 -21.61 85.38
C GLN A 885 37.18 -22.35 86.22
N ILE A 886 35.95 -22.40 85.74
CA ILE A 886 34.87 -23.18 86.35
C ILE A 886 34.16 -24.01 85.30
N VAL A 887 33.65 -25.18 85.69
CA VAL A 887 32.80 -26.02 84.85
C VAL A 887 31.68 -26.60 85.70
N ALA A 888 30.47 -26.63 85.16
CA ALA A 888 29.35 -27.32 85.77
C ALA A 888 29.34 -28.80 85.32
N GLU A 889 29.09 -29.71 86.24
CA GLU A 889 28.98 -31.14 86.03
C GLU A 889 27.65 -31.65 86.58
N HIS A 890 26.90 -32.40 85.76
CA HIS A 890 25.70 -33.09 86.21
C HIS A 890 25.58 -34.44 85.50
N GLY A 891 25.33 -35.51 86.26
CA GLY A 891 25.17 -36.87 85.70
C GLY A 891 26.41 -37.41 84.97
N GLY A 892 27.61 -36.92 85.28
CA GLY A 892 28.87 -37.30 84.62
C GLY A 892 29.16 -36.55 83.31
N GLU A 893 28.28 -35.63 82.88
CA GLU A 893 28.51 -34.75 81.74
C GLU A 893 28.91 -33.33 82.19
N PHE A 894 29.86 -32.73 81.47
CA PHE A 894 30.33 -31.37 81.70
C PHE A 894 29.61 -30.38 80.79
N TYR A 895 29.11 -29.30 81.37
CA TYR A 895 28.47 -28.17 80.70
C TYR A 895 29.50 -27.07 80.41
N ASP A 896 29.06 -25.95 79.82
CA ASP A 896 29.96 -24.88 79.36
C ASP A 896 30.92 -24.39 80.45
N SER A 897 32.22 -24.45 80.13
CA SER A 897 33.29 -23.95 80.98
C SER A 897 33.35 -22.43 80.92
N GLN A 898 33.43 -21.77 82.08
CA GLN A 898 33.56 -20.32 82.17
C GLN A 898 34.93 -19.93 82.72
N SER A 899 35.59 -18.98 82.05
CA SER A 899 36.85 -18.39 82.47
C SER A 899 36.61 -17.05 83.14
N ILE A 900 36.67 -17.00 84.47
CA ILE A 900 36.45 -15.77 85.24
C ILE A 900 37.79 -15.05 85.42
N LYS A 901 37.94 -13.87 84.85
CA LYS A 901 39.15 -13.04 85.03
C LYS A 901 39.16 -12.39 86.41
N VAL A 902 40.28 -12.47 87.11
CA VAL A 902 40.47 -11.84 88.42
C VAL A 902 41.26 -10.55 88.21
N GLU A 903 40.59 -9.41 88.25
CA GLU A 903 41.23 -8.11 87.95
C GLU A 903 42.17 -7.64 89.07
N LYS A 904 43.34 -7.16 88.67
CA LYS A 904 44.27 -6.39 89.51
C LYS A 904 44.11 -4.90 89.13
N GLY A 905 43.55 -4.10 90.04
CA GLY A 905 43.28 -2.66 89.82
C GLY A 905 41.79 -2.36 89.54
N PRO A 906 41.36 -1.09 89.62
CA PRO A 906 39.96 -0.72 89.43
C PRO A 906 39.53 -0.93 87.97
N VAL A 907 38.29 -1.42 87.83
CA VAL A 907 37.62 -1.88 86.61
C VAL A 907 37.73 -0.86 85.47
N GLY A 908 38.37 -1.25 84.36
CA GLY A 908 38.47 -0.47 83.13
C GLY A 908 37.63 -1.09 82.02
N SER A 909 36.87 -0.27 81.31
CA SER A 909 35.92 -0.61 80.24
C SER A 909 36.51 -1.51 79.14
N PRO A 910 35.69 -2.38 78.48
CA PRO A 910 36.16 -3.30 77.46
C PRO A 910 36.79 -2.58 76.26
N ALA A 911 38.02 -2.95 75.89
CA ALA A 911 38.70 -2.43 74.71
C ALA A 911 38.13 -3.11 73.44
N ILE A 912 37.53 -2.32 72.55
CA ILE A 912 36.91 -2.81 71.30
C ILE A 912 37.92 -2.74 70.16
N ASP A 913 38.12 -3.86 69.46
CA ASP A 913 38.91 -3.90 68.23
C ASP A 913 38.10 -3.34 67.06
N LYS A 914 38.56 -2.24 66.46
CA LYS A 914 37.85 -1.51 65.41
C LYS A 914 37.70 -2.30 64.10
N ALA A 915 38.58 -3.26 63.82
CA ALA A 915 38.63 -3.95 62.53
C ALA A 915 37.83 -5.26 62.50
N LYS A 916 37.56 -5.86 63.66
CA LYS A 916 36.90 -7.17 63.77
C LYS A 916 35.38 -7.07 63.84
N PRO A 917 34.62 -8.02 63.24
CA PRO A 917 33.18 -8.11 63.41
C PRO A 917 32.77 -8.15 64.88
N LEU A 918 31.62 -7.53 65.19
CA LEU A 918 31.13 -7.41 66.56
C LEU A 918 29.66 -7.80 66.60
N VAL A 919 29.30 -8.65 67.56
CA VAL A 919 27.92 -8.98 67.88
C VAL A 919 27.56 -8.35 69.23
N LEU A 920 26.49 -7.56 69.25
CA LEU A 920 25.89 -7.02 70.45
C LEU A 920 24.68 -7.89 70.81
N SER A 921 24.73 -8.55 71.95
CA SER A 921 23.63 -9.33 72.52
C SER A 921 22.94 -8.51 73.61
N ARG A 922 22.18 -7.50 73.18
CA ARG A 922 21.41 -6.59 74.05
C ARG A 922 20.04 -6.36 73.45
N LEU A 923 19.01 -6.37 74.30
CA LEU A 923 17.65 -6.02 73.89
C LEU A 923 17.59 -4.55 73.48
N LEU A 924 17.33 -4.31 72.21
CA LEU A 924 16.96 -3.00 71.66
C LEU A 924 15.45 -3.01 71.48
N ARG A 925 14.76 -2.10 72.15
CA ARG A 925 13.30 -1.96 72.11
C ARG A 925 12.92 -0.56 71.66
N ALA A 926 11.98 -0.49 70.75
CA ALA A 926 11.25 0.72 70.37
C ALA A 926 9.75 0.50 70.64
N ALA A 927 9.15 1.40 71.41
CA ALA A 927 7.80 1.22 71.96
C ALA A 927 6.70 1.89 71.13
N ASP A 928 7.07 2.69 70.13
CA ASP A 928 6.12 3.28 69.20
C ASP A 928 6.65 3.38 67.78
N THR A 929 5.76 3.77 66.86
CA THR A 929 6.09 3.87 65.44
C THR A 929 7.26 4.82 65.17
N SER A 930 7.33 5.96 65.85
CA SER A 930 8.41 6.93 65.62
C SER A 930 9.74 6.35 66.08
N GLU A 931 9.78 5.84 67.32
CA GLU A 931 10.96 5.18 67.88
C GLU A 931 11.40 4.00 67.01
N THR A 932 10.44 3.23 66.48
CA THR A 932 10.72 2.06 65.64
C THR A 932 11.42 2.46 64.35
N TYR A 933 10.92 3.47 63.63
CA TYR A 933 11.56 3.92 62.39
C TYR A 933 12.89 4.65 62.64
N ASP A 934 13.04 5.35 63.76
CA ASP A 934 14.33 5.93 64.17
C ASP A 934 15.36 4.83 64.48
N GLN A 935 14.94 3.80 65.22
CA GLN A 935 15.76 2.62 65.54
C GLN A 935 16.13 1.84 64.27
N LEU A 936 15.19 1.61 63.35
CA LEU A 936 15.44 0.95 62.07
C LEU A 936 16.40 1.77 61.20
N THR A 937 16.21 3.09 61.12
CA THR A 937 17.12 3.98 60.35
C THR A 937 18.55 3.87 60.87
N LEU A 938 18.72 3.85 62.19
CA LEU A 938 20.02 3.75 62.80
C LEU A 938 20.64 2.36 62.61
N LEU A 939 19.87 1.29 62.81
CA LEU A 939 20.32 -0.07 62.57
C LEU A 939 20.70 -0.27 61.11
N LYS A 940 19.93 0.28 60.16
CA LYS A 940 20.23 0.21 58.73
C LYS A 940 21.55 0.88 58.36
N LYS A 941 21.93 1.92 59.10
CA LYS A 941 23.19 2.65 58.89
C LYS A 941 24.42 1.87 59.35
N TYR A 942 24.31 1.08 60.42
CA TYR A 942 25.49 0.52 61.10
C TYR A 942 25.49 -1.01 61.26
N ALA A 943 24.34 -1.65 61.39
CA ALA A 943 24.20 -3.09 61.54
C ALA A 943 24.07 -3.78 60.16
N GLU A 944 24.64 -4.98 60.04
CA GLU A 944 24.43 -5.83 58.86
C GLU A 944 23.12 -6.61 58.96
N ASN A 945 22.85 -7.20 60.13
CA ASN A 945 21.66 -8.00 60.38
C ASN A 945 21.26 -7.95 61.86
N VAL A 946 19.99 -8.25 62.13
CA VAL A 946 19.46 -8.48 63.48
C VAL A 946 18.87 -9.88 63.60
N LYS A 947 18.78 -10.40 64.82
CA LYS A 947 18.18 -11.69 65.16
C LYS A 947 17.32 -11.55 66.40
N ASP A 948 16.45 -12.55 66.61
CA ASP A 948 15.49 -12.57 67.72
C ASP A 948 14.62 -11.32 67.67
N VAL A 949 13.89 -11.18 66.55
CA VAL A 949 13.14 -9.99 66.19
C VAL A 949 11.66 -10.21 66.50
N HIS A 950 11.08 -9.32 67.29
CA HIS A 950 9.66 -9.27 67.55
C HIS A 950 9.10 -7.96 67.01
N ILE A 951 8.04 -8.05 66.22
CA ILE A 951 7.34 -6.91 65.63
C ILE A 951 5.89 -7.01 66.03
N VAL A 952 5.36 -5.95 66.64
CA VAL A 952 3.94 -5.88 67.01
C VAL A 952 3.31 -4.65 66.37
N LEU A 953 2.28 -4.85 65.57
CA LEU A 953 1.47 -3.77 65.00
C LEU A 953 0.17 -3.69 65.80
N HIS A 954 0.05 -2.68 66.65
CA HIS A 954 -1.20 -2.35 67.34
C HIS A 954 -2.07 -1.48 66.45
N ARG A 955 -3.29 -1.95 66.17
CA ARG A 955 -4.30 -1.15 65.48
C ARG A 955 -5.08 -0.38 66.54
N ASN A 956 -5.13 0.94 66.39
CA ASN A 956 -5.97 1.81 67.20
C ASN A 956 -7.15 2.31 66.37
N ASP A 957 -8.34 2.38 66.99
CA ASP A 957 -9.50 3.04 66.40
C ASP A 957 -9.28 4.56 66.28
N ASP A 958 -10.20 5.27 65.61
CA ASP A 958 -10.09 6.72 65.39
C ASP A 958 -10.12 7.55 66.69
N GLN A 959 -10.45 6.93 67.83
CA GLN A 959 -10.43 7.52 69.18
C GLN A 959 -9.20 7.11 70.00
N GLY A 960 -8.28 6.32 69.43
CA GLY A 960 -7.05 5.88 70.07
C GLY A 960 -7.20 4.67 70.99
N ARG A 961 -8.28 3.90 70.89
CA ARG A 961 -8.50 2.67 71.68
C ARG A 961 -8.00 1.44 70.94
N ASP A 962 -7.49 0.46 71.69
CA ASP A 962 -6.99 -0.82 71.17
C ASP A 962 -8.08 -1.54 70.36
N ALA A 963 -7.78 -1.78 69.08
CA ALA A 963 -8.63 -2.45 68.10
C ALA A 963 -7.98 -3.74 67.57
N GLY A 964 -7.04 -4.31 68.33
CA GLY A 964 -6.36 -5.56 68.04
C GLY A 964 -4.92 -5.38 67.56
N TRP A 965 -4.17 -6.48 67.52
CA TRP A 965 -2.74 -6.47 67.16
C TRP A 965 -2.37 -7.60 66.20
N ILE A 966 -1.26 -7.39 65.48
CA ILE A 966 -0.59 -8.38 64.64
C ILE A 966 0.83 -8.55 65.19
N GLU A 967 1.23 -9.77 65.51
CA GLU A 967 2.59 -10.07 65.99
C GLU A 967 3.32 -10.96 64.99
N LEU A 968 4.57 -10.61 64.73
CA LEU A 968 5.52 -11.45 64.02
C LEU A 968 6.74 -11.67 64.91
N THR A 969 7.09 -12.94 65.12
CA THR A 969 8.28 -13.34 65.88
C THR A 969 9.22 -14.14 64.98
N LEU A 970 10.47 -13.69 64.89
CA LEU A 970 11.57 -14.38 64.20
C LEU A 970 12.57 -14.86 65.26
N SER A 971 12.84 -16.17 65.30
CA SER A 971 13.78 -16.75 66.27
C SER A 971 15.21 -16.26 66.09
N ASP A 972 16.03 -16.38 67.13
CA ASP A 972 17.49 -16.15 67.15
C ASP A 972 18.31 -16.87 66.06
N LYS A 973 17.77 -17.92 65.44
CA LYS A 973 18.40 -18.64 64.31
C LYS A 973 18.28 -17.95 62.96
N ILE A 974 17.40 -16.96 62.83
CA ILE A 974 17.12 -16.26 61.56
C ILE A 974 17.80 -14.89 61.60
N ALA A 975 18.82 -14.70 60.76
CA ALA A 975 19.41 -13.39 60.53
C ALA A 975 18.58 -12.63 59.49
N THR A 976 18.10 -11.45 59.87
CA THR A 976 17.19 -10.64 59.05
C THR A 976 17.80 -9.28 58.79
N SER A 977 17.75 -8.83 57.53
CA SER A 977 18.19 -7.48 57.18
C SER A 977 17.13 -6.45 57.56
N ILE A 978 17.56 -5.21 57.80
CA ILE A 978 16.65 -4.13 58.19
C ILE A 978 15.63 -3.81 57.07
N GLU A 979 16.04 -3.92 55.80
CA GLU A 979 15.13 -3.73 54.64
C GLU A 979 14.03 -4.79 54.58
N GLN A 980 14.33 -6.04 54.95
CA GLN A 980 13.33 -7.09 55.02
C GLN A 980 12.30 -6.78 56.12
N ILE A 981 12.75 -6.27 57.28
CA ILE A 981 11.88 -5.87 58.38
C ILE A 981 10.96 -4.72 57.94
N GLU A 982 11.50 -3.68 57.30
CA GLU A 982 10.71 -2.55 56.76
C GLU A 982 9.64 -3.02 55.76
N ASN A 983 10.03 -3.88 54.81
CA ASN A 983 9.11 -4.42 53.79
C ASN A 983 8.01 -5.27 54.42
N VAL A 984 8.33 -6.06 55.43
CA VAL A 984 7.33 -6.88 56.14
C VAL A 984 6.36 -6.00 56.92
N ILE A 985 6.84 -4.97 57.64
CA ILE A 985 5.98 -4.01 58.33
C ILE A 985 5.03 -3.32 57.33
N ALA A 986 5.54 -2.86 56.18
CA ALA A 986 4.74 -2.24 55.14
C ALA A 986 3.68 -3.19 54.58
N ASN A 987 4.07 -4.41 54.21
CA ASN A 987 3.14 -5.42 53.66
C ASN A 987 2.06 -5.83 54.66
N LEU A 988 2.42 -6.01 55.94
CA LEU A 988 1.45 -6.36 56.98
C LEU A 988 0.45 -5.21 57.21
N LYS A 989 0.94 -3.96 57.20
CA LYS A 989 0.09 -2.78 57.29
C LYS A 989 -0.87 -2.68 56.10
N ASP A 990 -0.36 -2.76 54.87
CA ASP A 990 -1.16 -2.59 53.65
C ASP A 990 -2.16 -3.72 53.42
N SER A 991 -1.79 -4.95 53.79
CA SER A 991 -2.64 -6.13 53.54
C SER A 991 -3.74 -6.32 54.56
N PHE A 992 -3.50 -5.95 55.84
CA PHE A 992 -4.41 -6.29 56.93
C PHE A 992 -4.99 -5.08 57.67
N ILE A 993 -4.46 -3.86 57.47
CA ILE A 993 -4.91 -2.65 58.14
C ILE A 993 -5.34 -1.59 57.10
N ALA A 994 -6.55 -1.74 56.58
CA ALA A 994 -7.11 -0.84 55.55
C ALA A 994 -7.51 0.56 56.07
N SER A 995 -7.76 0.72 57.38
CA SER A 995 -8.08 2.01 58.03
C SER A 995 -7.80 2.01 59.55
N GLY A 996 -7.32 3.14 60.08
CA GLY A 996 -7.00 3.36 61.50
C GLY A 996 -5.55 3.83 61.73
N ARG A 997 -5.23 4.26 62.95
CA ARG A 997 -3.84 4.58 63.35
C ARG A 997 -3.13 3.30 63.77
N VAL A 998 -1.90 3.09 63.31
CA VAL A 998 -1.09 1.91 63.66
C VAL A 998 0.08 2.36 64.51
N ASN A 999 0.22 1.74 65.68
CA ASN A 999 1.44 1.82 66.47
C ASN A 999 2.29 0.57 66.20
N VAL A 1000 3.58 0.76 65.90
CA VAL A 1000 4.50 -0.34 65.64
C VAL A 1000 5.50 -0.42 66.79
N GLU A 1001 5.60 -1.58 67.42
CA GLU A 1001 6.66 -1.91 68.36
C GLU A 1001 7.67 -2.84 67.70
N LEU A 1002 8.95 -2.63 67.98
CA LEU A 1002 10.06 -3.46 67.51
C LEU A 1002 10.96 -3.81 68.68
N GLU A 1003 11.21 -5.10 68.84
CA GLU A 1003 12.27 -5.62 69.71
C GLU A 1003 13.25 -6.45 68.90
N CYS A 1004 14.55 -6.27 69.13
CA CYS A 1004 15.57 -7.19 68.64
C CYS A 1004 16.63 -7.42 69.72
N ARG A 1005 17.03 -8.68 69.93
CA ARG A 1005 17.95 -9.04 71.03
C ARG A 1005 19.41 -9.17 70.61
N THR A 1006 19.66 -9.41 69.32
CA THR A 1006 21.02 -9.55 68.81
C THR A 1006 21.22 -8.71 67.56
N THR A 1007 22.24 -7.85 67.59
CA THR A 1007 22.62 -6.98 66.48
C THR A 1007 24.03 -7.32 66.01
N MET A 1008 24.18 -7.56 64.71
CA MET A 1008 25.45 -7.94 64.10
C MET A 1008 26.04 -6.76 63.34
N PHE A 1009 27.27 -6.37 63.68
CA PHE A 1009 27.99 -5.27 63.05
C PHE A 1009 29.15 -5.81 62.22
N LYS A 1010 29.37 -5.18 61.06
CA LYS A 1010 30.47 -5.51 60.14
C LYS A 1010 31.84 -5.45 60.82
N ASN A 1011 32.05 -4.44 61.67
CA ASN A 1011 33.28 -4.26 62.43
C ASN A 1011 33.03 -3.46 63.72
N GLY A 1012 34.00 -3.48 64.64
CA GLY A 1012 33.93 -2.74 65.91
C GLY A 1012 33.83 -1.23 65.72
N GLN A 1013 34.33 -0.66 64.62
CA GLN A 1013 34.16 0.77 64.32
C GLN A 1013 32.68 1.12 64.05
N ALA A 1014 31.96 0.31 63.28
CA ALA A 1014 30.53 0.51 63.03
C ALA A 1014 29.69 0.40 64.32
N PHE A 1015 30.09 -0.48 65.24
CA PHE A 1015 29.48 -0.53 66.57
C PHE A 1015 29.77 0.72 67.41
N LEU A 1016 31.02 1.22 67.40
CA LEU A 1016 31.37 2.45 68.13
C LEU A 1016 30.59 3.66 67.60
N ASP A 1017 30.40 3.75 66.28
CA ASP A 1017 29.64 4.82 65.64
C ASP A 1017 28.13 4.69 65.95
N PHE A 1018 27.60 3.46 65.96
CA PHE A 1018 26.24 3.17 66.43
C PHE A 1018 26.06 3.55 67.91
N ALA A 1019 27.00 3.19 68.78
CA ALA A 1019 26.94 3.52 70.20
C ALA A 1019 26.98 5.03 70.44
N ASN A 1020 27.80 5.77 69.69
CA ASN A 1020 27.84 7.22 69.75
C ASN A 1020 26.51 7.87 69.32
N ASP A 1021 25.94 7.43 68.20
CA ASP A 1021 24.67 7.96 67.70
C ASP A 1021 23.49 7.58 68.62
N GLN A 1022 23.55 6.42 69.30
CA GLN A 1022 22.61 6.00 70.35
C GLN A 1022 22.85 6.65 71.71
N LYS A 1023 23.93 7.44 71.85
CA LYS A 1023 24.39 7.98 73.14
C LYS A 1023 24.61 6.89 74.20
N LEU A 1024 24.97 5.69 73.74
CA LEU A 1024 25.21 4.53 74.58
C LEU A 1024 26.65 4.56 75.10
N SER A 1025 26.83 4.67 76.41
CA SER A 1025 28.17 4.64 77.00
C SER A 1025 28.70 3.22 77.09
N LEU A 1026 29.97 3.01 76.72
CA LEU A 1026 30.64 1.70 76.83
C LEU A 1026 30.72 1.20 78.28
N SER A 1027 30.60 2.09 79.27
CA SER A 1027 30.54 1.73 80.70
C SER A 1027 29.21 1.12 81.12
N GLU A 1028 28.16 1.24 80.32
CA GLU A 1028 26.81 0.72 80.59
C GLU A 1028 26.62 -0.73 80.10
N LEU A 1029 27.60 -1.27 79.37
CA LEU A 1029 27.54 -2.62 78.82
C LEU A 1029 28.02 -3.64 79.85
N LYS A 1030 27.21 -4.68 80.08
CA LYS A 1030 27.58 -5.76 81.01
C LYS A 1030 28.61 -6.69 80.37
N GLN A 1031 29.41 -7.33 81.22
CA GLN A 1031 30.39 -8.32 80.80
C GLN A 1031 29.66 -9.50 80.11
N GLY A 1032 29.91 -9.69 78.81
CA GLY A 1032 29.25 -10.72 77.97
C GLY A 1032 28.26 -10.20 76.93
N GLU A 1033 27.87 -8.91 76.95
CA GLU A 1033 26.97 -8.33 75.92
C GLU A 1033 27.66 -8.07 74.58
N ILE A 1034 29.00 -7.92 74.58
CA ILE A 1034 29.81 -7.74 73.36
C ILE A 1034 30.58 -9.02 73.09
N ASN A 1035 30.46 -9.55 71.87
CA ASN A 1035 31.25 -10.68 71.40
C ASN A 1035 32.02 -10.30 70.11
N GLN A 1036 33.35 -10.30 70.17
CA GLN A 1036 34.25 -10.16 69.02
C GLN A 1036 35.04 -11.46 68.85
N LYS A 1037 35.07 -12.02 67.64
CA LYS A 1037 35.92 -13.17 67.30
C LYS A 1037 37.29 -12.72 66.79
#